data_AF-A0A9N8HTD9-F1
#
_entry.id   AF-A0A9N8HTD9-F1
#
_cell.length_a   1.000
_cell.length_b   1.000
_cell.length_c   1.000
_cell.angle_alpha   90.00
_cell.angle_beta   90.00
_cell.angle_gamma   90.00
#
_symmetry.space_group_name_H-M   'P 1'
#
loop_
_entity.id
_entity.type
_entity.pdbx_description
1 polymer ?
#
loop_
_entity_poly.entity_id
_entity_poly.type
_entity_poly.pdbx_seq_one_letter_code
_entity_poly.pdbx_strand_id
1 'polypeptide(L)'
;MRFLKKTSDTYAGTASSKKPGAYPVSGGSPGGSHLDGIANNGATSTVALNGQLVEESPLHNETKAGTSLAVDVEPVQEHSRTWLVLSLLAILVIVGIIIVLSVALSGGFDGDDDSGSSNDFPVNLDTKASTLDKIRSAGVLRAGVLRAGYLVEFEQFPDLTRAIAGGIMGGAGTVEFEKMSFLSDLVTSLANGTVDILLTVIPHTMERDVLWSFSPSVPFMYSGLQVAGDHFHVQCVEDGFHHLGECSGLRVCVEGHNYKAIRTHLPIGYMGNKHIFVVDTIEGLLEGFKRDCNVLASDRLILQDIYLRTQSWNGTFTVGENFYSRKPFVALTRNDDPEFSDFVNAIIMGLMAAEQQNITQATAHLLPQTTLFGEDYKDMFRNAISAGGNFGEVYDNHFEGSLPRSVVDSINNGTTGLLYPHPFGGISMDKGTFLNVQGEREMLRCGIHTDRPGFAAGTENNTYSGMDVDYCRALAVGLFKGDDEAVEFVEVVDQSDGYALLASREIDVLTGATWTLQNDVKEPTTNQGYSFSIPYFYGYSPNHDNFCLATRQDDPDWSGFVYWIVTSTFYAEEHGIGHQNSSLMPEVFVYGPRMKHVFRDVTLAVGSYAEIYERNVEALIPRSGRNLLNTQPESQHYVVPGLF
;
A
#
# COMPACT_ATOMS: atom_id res chain seq x y z
N MET A 1 -29.09 -31.85 48.24
CA MET A 1 -28.53 -31.65 49.60
C MET A 1 -27.02 -31.53 49.41
N ARG A 2 -26.33 -30.38 49.48
CA ARG A 2 -26.37 -29.18 50.35
C ARG A 2 -25.62 -29.37 51.69
N PHE A 3 -24.70 -28.44 51.96
CA PHE A 3 -23.79 -28.26 53.12
C PHE A 3 -22.51 -29.12 53.12
N LEU A 4 -21.27 -28.60 53.15
CA LEU A 4 -20.61 -27.44 53.84
C LEU A 4 -20.15 -27.72 55.29
N LYS A 5 -18.83 -27.75 55.48
CA LYS A 5 -18.00 -27.04 56.51
C LYS A 5 -16.52 -27.35 56.19
N LYS A 6 -15.57 -26.42 56.05
CA LYS A 6 -15.21 -25.21 56.82
C LYS A 6 -14.59 -25.56 58.19
N THR A 7 -13.28 -25.37 58.32
CA THR A 7 -12.63 -24.55 59.38
C THR A 7 -11.14 -24.34 59.07
N SER A 8 -10.67 -23.11 59.27
CA SER A 8 -9.27 -22.74 59.46
C SER A 8 -8.83 -23.02 60.91
N ASP A 9 -7.52 -23.02 61.20
CA ASP A 9 -6.91 -21.97 62.02
C ASP A 9 -5.39 -22.16 62.21
N THR A 10 -4.70 -21.04 62.43
CA THR A 10 -3.24 -20.89 62.56
C THR A 10 -2.71 -21.15 63.97
N TYR A 11 -1.43 -21.53 64.08
CA TYR A 11 -0.64 -21.38 65.32
C TYR A 11 0.79 -20.88 65.01
N ALA A 12 1.35 -20.10 65.93
CA ALA A 12 2.67 -19.46 65.81
C ALA A 12 3.73 -20.11 66.75
N GLY A 13 5.03 -19.92 66.46
CA GLY A 13 6.11 -20.42 67.33
C GLY A 13 7.56 -20.10 66.92
N THR A 14 8.06 -18.94 67.35
CA THR A 14 9.44 -18.64 67.85
C THR A 14 10.68 -19.46 67.40
N ALA A 15 11.77 -18.80 66.96
CA ALA A 15 13.02 -18.59 67.76
C ALA A 15 14.31 -18.21 66.97
N SER A 16 14.98 -17.14 67.42
CA SER A 16 16.43 -16.82 67.48
C SER A 16 17.50 -17.65 66.73
N SER A 17 18.43 -16.99 66.01
CA SER A 17 19.88 -16.94 66.36
C SER A 17 20.71 -16.01 65.42
N LYS A 18 22.05 -15.99 65.56
CA LYS A 18 22.96 -14.87 65.20
C LYS A 18 23.78 -15.06 63.91
N LYS A 19 24.19 -13.92 63.31
CA LYS A 19 25.36 -13.71 62.41
C LYS A 19 26.71 -14.10 63.10
N PRO A 20 27.92 -14.08 62.46
CA PRO A 20 28.28 -13.57 61.12
C PRO A 20 29.26 -14.44 60.28
N GLY A 21 29.46 -14.03 59.02
CA GLY A 21 30.63 -14.35 58.18
C GLY A 21 30.61 -13.44 56.94
N ALA A 22 31.70 -12.73 56.63
CA ALA A 22 31.70 -11.71 55.59
C ALA A 22 33.08 -11.53 54.92
N TYR A 23 33.04 -11.11 53.64
CA TYR A 23 34.15 -10.58 52.81
C TYR A 23 35.20 -11.61 52.33
N PRO A 24 35.85 -11.39 51.15
CA PRO A 24 36.16 -10.08 50.56
C PRO A 24 35.60 -9.73 49.18
N VAL A 25 35.49 -8.41 49.00
CA VAL A 25 35.58 -7.69 47.72
C VAL A 25 36.95 -7.03 47.67
N SER A 26 37.67 -7.17 46.55
CA SER A 26 38.86 -6.37 46.19
C SER A 26 39.16 -6.61 44.71
N GLY A 27 39.54 -5.63 43.87
CA GLY A 27 39.80 -4.20 44.08
C GLY A 27 41.05 -3.77 43.29
N GLY A 28 41.11 -2.56 42.73
CA GLY A 28 42.33 -2.13 41.99
C GLY A 28 42.26 -0.90 41.08
N SER A 29 42.05 0.28 41.67
CA SER A 29 42.54 1.63 41.29
C SER A 29 44.03 1.67 40.81
N PRO A 30 44.61 2.79 40.29
CA PRO A 30 44.35 4.23 40.55
C PRO A 30 44.24 5.14 39.28
N GLY A 31 43.89 6.44 39.29
CA GLY A 31 43.91 7.56 40.27
C GLY A 31 44.71 8.74 39.63
N GLY A 32 44.52 10.05 39.88
CA GLY A 32 43.62 10.86 40.72
C GLY A 32 44.02 12.36 40.61
N SER A 33 43.39 13.27 41.38
CA SER A 33 43.65 14.75 41.48
C SER A 33 43.23 15.62 40.26
N HIS A 34 42.97 16.94 40.29
CA HIS A 34 42.57 18.01 41.26
C HIS A 34 42.41 19.32 40.43
N LEU A 35 41.73 20.43 40.80
CA LEU A 35 40.82 20.85 41.90
C LEU A 35 40.03 22.13 41.49
N ASP A 36 39.09 22.56 42.33
CA ASP A 36 38.54 23.92 42.55
C ASP A 36 37.91 24.76 41.40
N GLY A 37 36.68 25.24 41.66
CA GLY A 37 35.93 26.16 40.79
C GLY A 37 36.20 27.64 41.00
N ILE A 38 35.40 28.50 40.35
CA ILE A 38 35.12 29.90 40.73
C ILE A 38 33.84 30.40 40.02
N ALA A 39 33.25 31.44 40.61
CA ALA A 39 31.90 31.96 40.39
C ALA A 39 31.65 32.81 39.11
N ASN A 40 30.34 33.10 38.90
CA ASN A 40 29.73 34.33 38.36
C ASN A 40 30.11 34.86 36.97
N ASN A 41 29.12 34.87 36.07
CA ASN A 41 28.41 36.04 35.51
C ASN A 41 27.42 35.52 34.44
N GLY A 42 26.26 36.12 34.12
CA GLY A 42 25.75 37.46 34.39
C GLY A 42 25.30 38.11 33.06
N ALA A 43 24.15 38.81 33.02
CA ALA A 43 23.40 39.28 31.83
C ALA A 43 22.65 38.13 31.10
N THR A 44 21.32 38.14 30.85
CA THR A 44 20.26 39.17 30.86
C THR A 44 20.53 40.45 30.05
N SER A 45 19.88 40.57 28.89
CA SER A 45 19.04 41.75 28.62
C SER A 45 18.08 41.52 27.44
N THR A 46 16.95 42.21 27.53
CA THR A 46 15.79 42.19 26.63
C THR A 46 15.65 43.58 25.97
N VAL A 47 14.68 43.75 25.06
CA VAL A 47 13.99 45.03 24.73
C VAL A 47 14.61 45.99 23.67
N ALA A 48 14.03 45.88 22.46
CA ALA A 48 13.23 46.91 21.74
C ALA A 48 13.84 48.05 20.88
N LEU A 49 13.30 48.10 19.65
CA LEU A 49 12.67 49.23 18.91
C LEU A 49 13.33 50.64 18.88
N ASN A 50 13.70 51.04 17.66
CA ASN A 50 13.25 52.25 16.93
C ASN A 50 13.73 52.09 15.46
N GLY A 51 13.06 52.55 14.39
CA GLY A 51 11.85 53.36 14.28
C GLY A 51 12.13 54.72 13.61
N GLN A 52 12.09 54.81 12.27
CA GLN A 52 11.82 56.07 11.55
C GLN A 52 11.44 55.87 10.06
N LEU A 53 10.71 56.85 9.51
CA LEU A 53 9.99 56.91 8.22
C LEU A 53 10.71 57.84 7.19
N VAL A 54 9.99 58.23 6.11
CA VAL A 54 10.22 59.38 5.18
C VAL A 54 11.04 59.03 3.92
N GLU A 55 10.66 59.32 2.65
CA GLU A 55 9.47 59.97 2.01
C GLU A 55 9.28 59.52 0.53
N GLU A 56 8.27 60.06 -0.18
CA GLU A 56 7.84 59.68 -1.55
C GLU A 56 8.35 60.58 -2.72
N SER A 57 8.49 59.98 -3.92
CA SER A 57 8.20 60.60 -5.26
C SER A 57 9.05 61.80 -5.76
N PRO A 58 8.94 62.31 -7.04
CA PRO A 58 8.05 61.94 -8.18
C PRO A 58 8.69 61.80 -9.60
N LEU A 59 7.83 61.43 -10.56
CA LEU A 59 7.85 61.48 -12.05
C LEU A 59 8.99 62.17 -12.83
N HIS A 60 9.38 61.57 -13.97
CA HIS A 60 9.37 62.25 -15.28
C HIS A 60 9.12 61.31 -16.49
N ASN A 61 8.67 61.88 -17.61
CA ASN A 61 8.13 61.22 -18.81
C ASN A 61 8.50 62.03 -20.06
N GLU A 62 8.94 61.40 -21.16
CA GLU A 62 9.01 61.89 -22.57
C GLU A 62 9.78 60.83 -23.42
N THR A 63 9.19 60.03 -24.33
CA THR A 63 8.65 60.23 -25.70
C THR A 63 9.62 60.06 -26.91
N LYS A 64 9.34 58.98 -27.68
CA LYS A 64 9.34 58.84 -29.17
C LYS A 64 10.62 59.03 -30.02
N ALA A 65 11.09 57.92 -30.60
CA ALA A 65 11.15 57.62 -32.05
C ALA A 65 11.60 56.14 -32.24
N GLY A 66 11.27 55.38 -33.30
CA GLY A 66 10.39 55.64 -34.45
C GLY A 66 10.93 55.05 -35.76
N THR A 67 10.79 53.75 -36.01
CA THR A 67 11.08 53.13 -37.33
C THR A 67 10.09 52.00 -37.65
N SER A 68 9.46 52.07 -38.83
CA SER A 68 8.50 51.12 -39.38
C SER A 68 9.17 50.01 -40.20
N LEU A 69 8.59 48.81 -40.19
CA LEU A 69 8.78 47.80 -41.25
C LEU A 69 7.44 47.58 -41.95
N ALA A 70 7.47 47.60 -43.29
CA ALA A 70 6.30 47.43 -44.12
C ALA A 70 5.91 45.95 -44.25
N VAL A 71 4.63 45.70 -44.50
CA VAL A 71 4.09 44.39 -44.88
C VAL A 71 3.61 44.50 -46.32
N ASP A 72 4.23 43.76 -47.22
CA ASP A 72 3.79 43.66 -48.61
C ASP A 72 2.50 42.82 -48.71
N VAL A 73 1.62 43.22 -49.63
CA VAL A 73 0.35 42.54 -49.91
C VAL A 73 0.30 42.14 -51.38
N GLU A 74 0.24 40.84 -51.64
CA GLU A 74 -0.09 40.26 -52.96
C GLU A 74 -1.35 39.38 -52.87
N PRO A 75 -2.04 39.12 -54.01
CA PRO A 75 -3.50 38.97 -53.99
C PRO A 75 -4.00 37.54 -53.75
N VAL A 76 -5.13 37.45 -53.02
CA VAL A 76 -5.88 36.20 -52.86
C VAL A 76 -6.83 36.00 -54.04
N GLN A 77 -6.58 34.96 -54.83
CA GLN A 77 -7.58 34.42 -55.77
C GLN A 77 -7.50 32.88 -55.80
N GLU A 78 -8.66 32.24 -56.00
CA GLU A 78 -8.79 30.80 -56.29
C GLU A 78 -8.61 29.77 -55.14
N HIS A 79 -9.35 29.91 -54.03
CA HIS A 79 -9.40 28.88 -52.97
C HIS A 79 -10.80 28.43 -52.47
N SER A 80 -11.91 28.97 -53.01
CA SER A 80 -13.25 28.71 -52.45
C SER A 80 -13.92 27.40 -52.87
N ARG A 81 -13.48 26.76 -53.97
CA ARG A 81 -14.18 25.59 -54.54
C ARG A 81 -13.79 24.26 -53.88
N THR A 82 -12.52 24.10 -53.48
CA THR A 82 -12.02 22.91 -52.77
C THR A 82 -12.61 22.79 -51.37
N TRP A 83 -12.67 23.90 -50.62
CA TRP A 83 -13.29 23.92 -49.28
C TRP A 83 -14.77 23.54 -49.29
N LEU A 84 -15.55 24.05 -50.25
CA LEU A 84 -16.97 23.66 -50.40
C LEU A 84 -17.16 22.16 -50.65
N VAL A 85 -16.31 21.54 -51.47
CA VAL A 85 -16.38 20.09 -51.75
C VAL A 85 -15.99 19.26 -50.52
N LEU A 86 -14.96 19.66 -49.79
CA LEU A 86 -14.54 18.99 -48.55
C LEU A 86 -15.58 19.11 -47.44
N SER A 87 -16.21 20.28 -47.26
CA SER A 87 -17.31 20.47 -46.30
C SER A 87 -18.54 19.64 -46.66
N LEU A 88 -18.90 19.53 -47.95
CA LEU A 88 -20.03 18.69 -48.39
C LEU A 88 -19.76 17.19 -48.17
N LEU A 89 -18.53 16.73 -48.41
CA LEU A 89 -18.13 15.35 -48.12
C LEU A 89 -18.18 15.04 -46.62
N ALA A 90 -17.70 15.95 -45.77
CA ALA A 90 -17.78 15.79 -44.32
C ALA A 90 -19.23 15.70 -43.81
N ILE A 91 -20.14 16.53 -44.34
CA ILE A 91 -21.57 16.49 -44.01
C ILE A 91 -22.20 15.15 -44.44
N LEU A 92 -21.87 14.64 -45.62
CA LEU A 92 -22.40 13.34 -46.09
C LEU A 92 -21.93 12.17 -45.22
N VAL A 93 -20.69 12.19 -44.73
CA VAL A 93 -20.19 11.17 -43.78
C VAL A 93 -20.94 11.25 -42.45
N ILE A 94 -21.14 12.44 -41.90
CA ILE A 94 -21.88 12.65 -40.64
C ILE A 94 -23.34 12.18 -40.77
N VAL A 95 -24.02 12.51 -41.88
CA VAL A 95 -25.39 12.04 -42.16
C VAL A 95 -25.44 10.51 -42.29
N GLY A 96 -24.44 9.90 -42.93
CA GLY A 96 -24.31 8.43 -43.00
C GLY A 96 -24.20 7.78 -41.61
N ILE A 97 -23.36 8.34 -40.73
CA ILE A 97 -23.21 7.86 -39.34
C ILE A 97 -24.53 7.99 -38.57
N ILE A 98 -25.23 9.13 -38.69
CA ILE A 98 -26.53 9.36 -38.02
C ILE A 98 -27.59 8.35 -38.49
N ILE A 99 -27.63 8.02 -39.78
CA ILE A 99 -28.58 7.02 -40.33
C ILE A 99 -28.25 5.63 -39.78
N VAL A 100 -26.97 5.23 -39.73
CA VAL A 100 -26.57 3.93 -39.17
C VAL A 100 -26.92 3.83 -37.68
N LEU A 101 -26.67 4.87 -36.88
CA LEU A 101 -27.11 4.92 -35.48
C LEU A 101 -28.64 4.89 -35.33
N SER A 102 -29.37 5.57 -36.21
CA SER A 102 -30.85 5.58 -36.16
C SER A 102 -31.44 4.20 -36.45
N VAL A 103 -30.83 3.44 -37.37
CA VAL A 103 -31.23 2.04 -37.66
C VAL A 103 -30.83 1.10 -36.51
N ALA A 104 -29.67 1.30 -35.89
CA ALA A 104 -29.26 0.53 -34.71
C ALA A 104 -30.16 0.77 -33.49
N LEU A 105 -30.68 2.00 -33.31
CA LEU A 105 -31.54 2.39 -32.18
C LEU A 105 -33.04 2.13 -32.41
N SER A 106 -33.46 1.75 -33.62
CA SER A 106 -34.86 1.39 -33.92
C SER A 106 -35.10 -0.12 -34.05
N GLY A 107 -34.07 -0.94 -33.82
CA GLY A 107 -34.08 -2.39 -34.01
C GLY A 107 -34.61 -3.24 -32.86
N GLY A 108 -35.45 -2.70 -31.96
CA GLY A 108 -35.99 -3.50 -30.84
C GLY A 108 -36.93 -2.76 -29.91
N PHE A 109 -38.23 -2.72 -30.25
CA PHE A 109 -39.34 -2.50 -29.32
C PHE A 109 -40.64 -2.95 -30.01
N ASP A 110 -40.99 -4.23 -29.85
CA ASP A 110 -42.39 -4.67 -29.83
C ASP A 110 -42.74 -4.85 -28.35
N GLY A 111 -43.85 -4.25 -27.91
CA GLY A 111 -44.38 -4.45 -26.56
C GLY A 111 -45.81 -4.98 -26.63
N ASP A 112 -46.21 -5.72 -25.60
CA ASP A 112 -47.62 -5.90 -25.25
C ASP A 112 -47.78 -6.25 -23.75
N ASP A 113 -48.80 -5.62 -23.17
CA ASP A 113 -49.62 -5.95 -21.99
C ASP A 113 -49.05 -6.16 -20.56
N ASP A 114 -49.54 -5.27 -19.68
CA ASP A 114 -49.62 -5.42 -18.22
C ASP A 114 -50.44 -6.66 -17.81
N SER A 115 -49.85 -7.52 -16.96
CA SER A 115 -50.61 -8.18 -15.89
C SER A 115 -49.70 -8.58 -14.74
N GLY A 116 -50.13 -8.27 -13.51
CA GLY A 116 -49.32 -8.51 -12.31
C GLY A 116 -49.27 -9.98 -11.92
N SER A 117 -48.07 -10.57 -11.95
CA SER A 117 -47.69 -11.72 -11.12
C SER A 117 -46.36 -11.45 -10.45
N SER A 118 -46.25 -11.86 -9.18
CA SER A 118 -44.98 -11.90 -8.45
C SER A 118 -44.08 -12.96 -9.09
N ASN A 119 -43.31 -12.54 -10.09
CA ASN A 119 -42.29 -13.37 -10.69
C ASN A 119 -41.07 -13.32 -9.77
N ASP A 120 -41.08 -14.24 -8.82
CA ASP A 120 -39.91 -14.69 -8.08
C ASP A 120 -38.85 -15.07 -9.12
N PHE A 121 -37.91 -14.16 -9.38
CA PHE A 121 -36.84 -14.42 -10.34
C PHE A 121 -35.98 -15.54 -9.73
N PRO A 122 -35.88 -16.71 -10.37
CA PRO A 122 -34.90 -17.68 -9.93
C PRO A 122 -33.53 -17.01 -10.11
N VAL A 123 -32.87 -16.69 -9.01
CA VAL A 123 -31.47 -16.29 -9.00
C VAL A 123 -30.70 -17.49 -9.53
N ASN A 124 -30.52 -17.52 -10.85
CA ASN A 124 -29.64 -18.47 -11.48
C ASN A 124 -28.23 -18.04 -11.10
N LEU A 125 -27.75 -18.56 -9.97
CA LEU A 125 -26.34 -18.63 -9.60
C LEU A 125 -25.66 -19.47 -10.68
N ASP A 126 -25.46 -18.86 -11.85
CA ASP A 126 -24.87 -19.52 -13.00
C ASP A 126 -23.45 -19.89 -12.60
N THR A 127 -23.20 -21.19 -12.47
CA THR A 127 -22.04 -21.73 -11.76
C THR A 127 -20.78 -21.54 -12.61
N LYS A 128 -20.28 -20.31 -12.67
CA LYS A 128 -18.94 -19.99 -13.15
C LYS A 128 -17.97 -20.70 -12.21
N ALA A 129 -17.43 -21.84 -12.65
CA ALA A 129 -16.46 -22.62 -11.88
C ALA A 129 -15.35 -21.70 -11.36
N SER A 130 -14.98 -21.80 -10.09
CA SER A 130 -13.93 -20.95 -9.51
C SER A 130 -12.61 -21.15 -10.24
N THR A 131 -11.73 -20.16 -10.16
CA THR A 131 -10.41 -20.21 -10.79
C THR A 131 -9.57 -21.33 -10.17
N LEU A 132 -9.77 -21.63 -8.88
CA LEU A 132 -9.25 -22.82 -8.21
C LEU A 132 -9.69 -24.12 -8.91
N ASP A 133 -10.99 -24.30 -9.16
CA ASP A 133 -11.50 -25.49 -9.86
C ASP A 133 -11.00 -25.58 -11.31
N LYS A 134 -10.91 -24.45 -12.02
CA LYS A 134 -10.33 -24.40 -13.38
C LYS A 134 -8.89 -24.89 -13.38
N ILE A 135 -8.01 -24.30 -12.55
CA ILE A 135 -6.59 -24.67 -12.42
C ILE A 135 -6.45 -26.15 -12.05
N ARG A 136 -7.21 -26.61 -11.06
CA ARG A 136 -7.20 -28.01 -10.60
C ARG A 136 -7.67 -28.98 -11.66
N SER A 137 -8.67 -28.62 -12.47
CA SER A 137 -9.17 -29.43 -13.58
C SER A 137 -8.22 -29.48 -14.78
N ALA A 138 -7.47 -28.39 -15.02
CA ALA A 138 -6.47 -28.29 -16.07
C ALA A 138 -5.13 -28.96 -15.68
N GLY A 139 -4.83 -29.04 -14.38
CA GLY A 139 -3.56 -29.54 -13.86
C GLY A 139 -2.38 -28.57 -14.06
N VAL A 140 -2.68 -27.29 -14.29
CA VAL A 140 -1.69 -26.23 -14.56
C VAL A 140 -2.18 -24.86 -14.09
N LEU A 141 -1.26 -24.09 -13.47
CA LEU A 141 -1.41 -22.67 -13.17
C LEU A 141 -0.69 -21.85 -14.25
N ARG A 142 -1.38 -20.94 -14.93
CA ARG A 142 -0.77 -20.06 -15.94
C ARG A 142 -0.41 -18.72 -15.32
N ALA A 143 0.87 -18.38 -15.26
CA ALA A 143 1.39 -17.18 -14.63
C ALA A 143 1.96 -16.21 -15.66
N GLY A 144 1.42 -14.98 -15.72
CA GLY A 144 1.95 -13.92 -16.57
C GLY A 144 3.17 -13.23 -15.93
N VAL A 145 4.25 -13.08 -16.70
CA VAL A 145 5.49 -12.44 -16.23
C VAL A 145 6.07 -11.46 -17.25
N LEU A 146 6.68 -10.37 -16.78
CA LEU A 146 7.42 -9.43 -17.63
C LEU A 146 8.74 -10.04 -18.15
N ARG A 147 9.04 -9.77 -19.42
CA ARG A 147 10.31 -10.12 -20.08
C ARG A 147 11.24 -8.91 -20.11
N ALA A 148 12.14 -8.76 -19.12
CA ALA A 148 12.97 -7.55 -18.97
C ALA A 148 14.29 -7.74 -18.17
N GLY A 149 15.39 -8.17 -18.79
CA GLY A 149 16.73 -8.27 -18.14
C GLY A 149 17.33 -9.68 -18.14
N TYR A 150 18.56 -9.84 -17.63
CA TYR A 150 19.32 -11.12 -17.64
C TYR A 150 18.94 -12.00 -16.43
N LEU A 151 18.76 -11.39 -15.25
CA LEU A 151 18.02 -11.96 -14.12
C LEU A 151 16.56 -12.29 -14.43
N VAL A 152 16.03 -11.80 -15.56
CA VAL A 152 14.62 -11.91 -15.96
C VAL A 152 14.45 -12.73 -17.26
N GLU A 153 15.53 -13.34 -17.77
CA GLU A 153 15.38 -14.55 -18.60
C GLU A 153 14.86 -15.71 -17.74
N PHE A 154 15.21 -15.70 -16.44
CA PHE A 154 14.58 -16.51 -15.40
C PHE A 154 13.18 -15.99 -15.07
N GLU A 155 12.31 -16.93 -14.69
CA GLU A 155 11.01 -16.66 -14.09
C GLU A 155 11.24 -15.86 -12.80
N GLN A 156 10.61 -14.69 -12.63
CA GLN A 156 11.00 -13.75 -11.57
C GLN A 156 10.75 -14.28 -10.16
N PHE A 157 9.72 -15.11 -9.97
CA PHE A 157 9.31 -15.64 -8.67
C PHE A 157 8.84 -17.11 -8.79
N PRO A 158 9.71 -18.04 -9.21
CA PRO A 158 9.25 -19.35 -9.64
C PRO A 158 8.98 -20.29 -8.45
N ASP A 159 9.78 -20.22 -7.38
CA ASP A 159 9.48 -20.91 -6.12
C ASP A 159 8.12 -20.45 -5.54
N LEU A 160 7.86 -19.14 -5.52
CA LEU A 160 6.58 -18.58 -5.03
C LEU A 160 5.38 -19.00 -5.90
N THR A 161 5.54 -18.98 -7.23
CA THR A 161 4.50 -19.42 -8.16
C THR A 161 4.25 -20.93 -8.04
N ARG A 162 5.32 -21.73 -7.84
CA ARG A 162 5.21 -23.16 -7.54
C ARG A 162 4.58 -23.45 -6.18
N ALA A 163 4.80 -22.62 -5.17
CA ALA A 163 4.11 -22.73 -3.89
C ALA A 163 2.60 -22.53 -4.04
N ILE A 164 2.16 -21.50 -4.78
CA ILE A 164 0.74 -21.27 -5.09
C ILE A 164 0.15 -22.45 -5.87
N ALA A 165 0.79 -22.85 -6.97
CA ALA A 165 0.36 -24.01 -7.76
C ALA A 165 0.27 -25.30 -6.91
N GLY A 166 1.20 -25.49 -5.99
CA GLY A 166 1.22 -26.64 -5.10
C GLY A 166 0.16 -26.62 -4.01
N GLY A 167 -0.18 -25.43 -3.48
CA GLY A 167 -1.34 -25.24 -2.62
C GLY A 167 -2.64 -25.65 -3.31
N ILE A 168 -2.83 -25.27 -4.58
CA ILE A 168 -4.04 -25.55 -5.37
C ILE A 168 -4.13 -27.04 -5.80
N MET A 169 -3.02 -27.63 -6.25
CA MET A 169 -3.02 -28.97 -6.87
C MET A 169 -2.54 -30.10 -5.96
N GLY A 170 -2.06 -29.81 -4.75
CA GLY A 170 -1.69 -30.82 -3.76
C GLY A 170 -0.31 -31.45 -3.92
N GLY A 171 0.67 -30.74 -4.48
CA GLY A 171 2.02 -31.25 -4.71
C GLY A 171 2.90 -30.29 -5.52
N ALA A 172 3.90 -30.79 -6.25
CA ALA A 172 4.62 -29.98 -7.24
C ALA A 172 3.72 -29.77 -8.49
N GLY A 173 2.81 -28.80 -8.41
CA GLY A 173 1.87 -28.46 -9.48
C GLY A 173 2.57 -27.88 -10.71
N THR A 174 2.01 -28.12 -11.90
CA THR A 174 2.54 -27.55 -13.16
C THR A 174 2.34 -26.05 -13.20
N VAL A 175 3.37 -25.30 -13.58
CA VAL A 175 3.28 -23.86 -13.86
C VAL A 175 3.68 -23.61 -15.30
N GLU A 176 2.84 -22.88 -16.03
CA GLU A 176 3.16 -22.35 -17.36
C GLU A 176 3.39 -20.83 -17.26
N PHE A 177 4.57 -20.37 -17.65
CA PHE A 177 4.95 -18.95 -17.58
C PHE A 177 4.78 -18.25 -18.92
N GLU A 178 3.77 -17.40 -19.01
CA GLU A 178 3.48 -16.60 -20.20
C GLU A 178 4.30 -15.29 -20.14
N LYS A 179 5.39 -15.26 -20.91
CA LYS A 179 6.37 -14.16 -20.90
C LYS A 179 5.97 -13.05 -21.87
N MET A 180 5.73 -11.84 -21.38
CA MET A 180 5.23 -10.71 -22.16
C MET A 180 6.17 -9.51 -22.11
N SER A 181 6.24 -8.74 -23.21
CA SER A 181 7.14 -7.59 -23.32
C SER A 181 6.58 -6.29 -22.76
N PHE A 182 5.26 -6.17 -22.59
CA PHE A 182 4.62 -4.95 -22.11
C PHE A 182 3.62 -5.23 -21.00
N LEU A 183 3.52 -4.28 -20.05
CA LEU A 183 2.59 -4.38 -18.92
C LEU A 183 1.12 -4.36 -19.37
N SER A 184 0.80 -3.69 -20.48
CA SER A 184 -0.52 -3.72 -21.13
C SER A 184 -0.97 -5.13 -21.50
N ASP A 185 -0.04 -5.97 -21.95
CA ASP A 185 -0.33 -7.32 -22.44
C ASP A 185 -0.62 -8.24 -21.26
N LEU A 186 0.13 -8.08 -20.15
CA LEU A 186 -0.11 -8.78 -18.90
C LEU A 186 -1.49 -8.43 -18.30
N VAL A 187 -1.81 -7.14 -18.22
CA VAL A 187 -3.14 -6.67 -17.78
C VAL A 187 -4.24 -7.27 -18.65
N THR A 188 -4.09 -7.22 -19.98
CA THR A 188 -5.07 -7.78 -20.92
C THR A 188 -5.22 -9.29 -20.77
N SER A 189 -4.11 -10.01 -20.55
CA SER A 189 -4.10 -11.47 -20.42
C SER A 189 -4.68 -11.99 -19.10
N LEU A 190 -4.56 -11.23 -18.01
CA LEU A 190 -5.23 -11.55 -16.74
C LEU A 190 -6.74 -11.28 -16.85
N ALA A 191 -7.11 -10.12 -17.40
CA ALA A 191 -8.51 -9.70 -17.58
C ALA A 191 -9.30 -10.65 -18.50
N ASN A 192 -8.68 -11.16 -19.56
CA ASN A 192 -9.33 -12.11 -20.48
C ASN A 192 -9.18 -13.60 -20.08
N GLY A 193 -8.46 -13.92 -19.00
CA GLY A 193 -8.26 -15.28 -18.51
C GLY A 193 -7.28 -16.15 -19.31
N THR A 194 -6.42 -15.54 -20.14
CA THR A 194 -5.28 -16.22 -20.78
C THR A 194 -4.26 -16.67 -19.74
N VAL A 195 -4.02 -15.84 -18.71
CA VAL A 195 -3.30 -16.23 -17.48
C VAL A 195 -4.26 -16.20 -16.29
N ASP A 196 -3.92 -16.98 -15.28
CA ASP A 196 -4.70 -17.09 -14.04
C ASP A 196 -4.24 -16.06 -13.00
N ILE A 197 -2.94 -15.74 -12.99
CA ILE A 197 -2.28 -14.85 -12.02
C ILE A 197 -1.18 -14.02 -12.70
N LEU A 198 -0.93 -12.81 -12.22
CA LEU A 198 0.29 -12.06 -12.50
C LEU A 198 1.19 -12.07 -11.28
N LEU A 199 2.40 -12.62 -11.42
CA LEU A 199 3.37 -12.74 -10.33
C LEU A 199 4.75 -12.28 -10.82
N THR A 200 4.88 -10.96 -10.87
CA THR A 200 5.98 -10.21 -11.48
C THR A 200 6.10 -8.86 -10.76
N VAL A 201 7.05 -8.00 -11.14
CA VAL A 201 7.38 -6.73 -10.46
C VAL A 201 6.31 -5.63 -10.64
N ILE A 202 5.06 -5.90 -10.26
CA ILE A 202 3.93 -4.97 -10.32
C ILE A 202 3.84 -4.21 -8.99
N PRO A 203 4.06 -2.88 -8.97
CA PRO A 203 3.87 -2.09 -7.77
C PRO A 203 2.38 -1.95 -7.46
N HIS A 204 1.99 -2.21 -6.21
CA HIS A 204 0.67 -1.80 -5.70
C HIS A 204 0.62 -0.26 -5.65
N THR A 205 -0.42 0.31 -6.25
CA THR A 205 -0.65 1.76 -6.38
C THR A 205 -2.16 2.01 -6.51
N MET A 206 -2.64 3.16 -6.04
CA MET A 206 -4.07 3.50 -6.07
C MET A 206 -4.68 3.48 -7.47
N GLU A 207 -3.94 3.95 -8.48
CA GLU A 207 -4.38 3.91 -9.87
C GLU A 207 -4.70 2.48 -10.35
N ARG A 208 -3.86 1.50 -9.98
CA ARG A 208 -4.04 0.10 -10.40
C ARG A 208 -5.15 -0.59 -9.63
N ASP A 209 -5.17 -0.39 -8.32
CA ASP A 209 -6.17 -0.99 -7.42
C ASP A 209 -7.60 -0.54 -7.82
N VAL A 210 -7.79 0.78 -7.97
CA VAL A 210 -9.10 1.36 -8.32
C VAL A 210 -9.48 1.17 -9.80
N LEU A 211 -8.53 1.22 -10.75
CA LEU A 211 -8.88 1.24 -12.18
C LEU A 211 -8.72 -0.09 -12.92
N TRP A 212 -8.02 -1.10 -12.38
CA TRP A 212 -7.68 -2.31 -13.17
C TRP A 212 -8.59 -3.53 -12.92
N SER A 213 -9.60 -3.43 -12.05
CA SER A 213 -10.52 -4.55 -11.74
C SER A 213 -9.79 -5.84 -11.33
N PHE A 214 -8.73 -5.69 -10.54
CA PHE A 214 -7.89 -6.78 -10.05
C PHE A 214 -7.78 -6.71 -8.53
N SER A 215 -7.61 -7.87 -7.89
CA SER A 215 -7.34 -7.95 -6.46
C SER A 215 -5.83 -8.11 -6.24
N PRO A 216 -5.16 -7.15 -5.57
CA PRO A 216 -3.78 -7.31 -5.12
C PRO A 216 -3.68 -8.20 -3.87
N SER A 217 -2.62 -9.00 -3.78
CA SER A 217 -2.25 -9.67 -2.54
C SER A 217 -1.66 -8.70 -1.50
N VAL A 218 -1.41 -9.18 -0.28
CA VAL A 218 -0.42 -8.50 0.60
C VAL A 218 0.92 -8.33 -0.14
N PRO A 219 1.69 -7.25 0.12
CA PRO A 219 3.03 -7.09 -0.42
C PRO A 219 3.95 -8.23 -0.03
N PHE A 220 4.59 -8.86 -1.01
CA PHE A 220 5.57 -9.92 -0.78
C PHE A 220 7.02 -9.43 -0.90
N MET A 221 7.27 -8.25 -1.46
CA MET A 221 8.59 -7.60 -1.46
C MET A 221 8.45 -6.09 -1.48
N TYR A 222 9.28 -5.39 -0.71
CA TYR A 222 9.38 -3.94 -0.66
C TYR A 222 10.63 -3.49 -1.41
N SER A 223 10.43 -2.93 -2.59
CA SER A 223 11.48 -2.43 -3.46
C SER A 223 11.25 -0.95 -3.76
N GLY A 224 11.89 -0.45 -4.80
CA GLY A 224 11.75 0.93 -5.23
C GLY A 224 12.92 1.44 -6.06
N LEU A 225 12.78 2.70 -6.46
CA LEU A 225 13.80 3.44 -7.17
C LEU A 225 14.95 3.75 -6.21
N GLN A 226 16.14 3.26 -6.55
CA GLN A 226 17.39 3.60 -5.88
C GLN A 226 18.35 4.24 -6.89
N VAL A 227 19.54 4.62 -6.42
CA VAL A 227 20.67 4.95 -7.29
C VAL A 227 21.78 3.92 -7.19
N ALA A 228 22.52 3.71 -8.28
CA ALA A 228 23.76 2.93 -8.27
C ALA A 228 24.76 3.44 -9.30
N GLY A 229 26.03 3.06 -9.17
CA GLY A 229 27.07 3.45 -10.11
C GLY A 229 28.38 3.74 -9.40
N ASP A 230 29.08 4.79 -9.82
CA ASP A 230 30.34 5.22 -9.23
C ASP A 230 30.13 5.64 -7.76
N HIS A 231 30.84 4.98 -6.85
CA HIS A 231 30.72 5.13 -5.39
C HIS A 231 30.64 6.60 -4.91
N PHE A 232 31.55 7.46 -5.38
CA PHE A 232 31.59 8.86 -4.96
C PHE A 232 30.35 9.64 -5.43
N HIS A 233 29.93 9.42 -6.69
CA HIS A 233 28.76 10.10 -7.23
C HIS A 233 27.44 9.56 -6.65
N VAL A 234 27.40 8.28 -6.24
CA VAL A 234 26.28 7.71 -5.47
C VAL A 234 26.18 8.38 -4.10
N GLN A 235 27.29 8.47 -3.34
CA GLN A 235 27.31 9.17 -2.04
C GLN A 235 26.84 10.63 -2.14
N CYS A 236 27.21 11.34 -3.21
CA CYS A 236 26.68 12.68 -3.47
C CYS A 236 25.14 12.79 -3.51
N VAL A 237 24.45 11.74 -3.99
CA VAL A 237 22.97 11.68 -3.98
C VAL A 237 22.46 11.28 -2.60
N GLU A 238 23.05 10.25 -2.00
CA GLU A 238 22.63 9.70 -0.70
C GLU A 238 22.77 10.74 0.44
N ASP A 239 23.87 11.51 0.45
CA ASP A 239 24.18 12.56 1.43
C ASP A 239 23.48 13.89 1.12
N GLY A 240 22.39 13.90 0.34
CA GLY A 240 21.58 15.08 0.06
C GLY A 240 22.35 16.27 -0.53
N PHE A 241 23.48 16.01 -1.20
CA PHE A 241 24.38 17.01 -1.77
C PHE A 241 25.00 18.00 -0.76
N HIS A 242 25.30 17.58 0.48
CA HIS A 242 25.98 18.43 1.47
C HIS A 242 27.27 19.12 0.97
N HIS A 243 27.94 18.55 -0.04
CA HIS A 243 29.14 19.12 -0.69
C HIS A 243 28.94 19.40 -2.20
N LEU A 244 27.91 20.18 -2.55
CA LEU A 244 27.52 20.57 -3.93
C LEU A 244 28.68 20.84 -4.92
N GLY A 245 29.78 21.46 -4.48
CA GLY A 245 30.93 21.77 -5.35
C GLY A 245 31.66 20.51 -5.85
N GLU A 246 31.76 19.49 -5.01
CA GLU A 246 32.43 18.22 -5.31
C GLU A 246 31.53 17.30 -6.16
N CYS A 247 30.21 17.41 -5.98
CA CYS A 247 29.19 16.69 -6.77
C CYS A 247 28.94 17.24 -8.19
N SER A 248 29.70 18.25 -8.62
CA SER A 248 29.50 18.94 -9.91
C SER A 248 29.70 18.05 -11.16
N GLY A 249 30.33 16.89 -11.00
CA GLY A 249 30.51 15.87 -12.05
C GLY A 249 29.32 14.93 -12.28
N LEU A 250 28.23 15.04 -11.51
CA LEU A 250 27.11 14.10 -11.57
C LEU A 250 26.47 14.04 -12.97
N ARG A 251 26.25 12.83 -13.47
CA ARG A 251 25.53 12.50 -14.71
C ARG A 251 24.68 11.25 -14.46
N VAL A 252 23.38 11.44 -14.35
CA VAL A 252 22.40 10.41 -13.97
C VAL A 252 21.72 9.88 -15.23
N CYS A 253 21.80 8.58 -15.49
CA CYS A 253 20.94 7.91 -16.47
C CYS A 253 19.72 7.34 -15.74
N VAL A 254 18.51 7.59 -16.25
CA VAL A 254 17.26 7.20 -15.59
C VAL A 254 16.24 6.72 -16.62
N GLU A 255 15.45 5.70 -16.28
CA GLU A 255 14.33 5.29 -17.12
C GLU A 255 13.23 6.35 -17.14
N GLY A 256 12.57 6.55 -18.29
CA GLY A 256 11.53 7.57 -18.45
C GLY A 256 10.44 7.55 -17.37
N HIS A 257 10.04 6.36 -16.91
CA HIS A 257 9.02 6.21 -15.86
C HIS A 257 9.52 6.57 -14.45
N ASN A 258 10.83 6.46 -14.20
CA ASN A 258 11.48 6.83 -12.93
C ASN A 258 11.95 8.29 -12.90
N TYR A 259 11.94 8.99 -14.05
CA TYR A 259 12.39 10.38 -14.18
C TYR A 259 11.70 11.34 -13.19
N LYS A 260 10.37 11.31 -13.08
CA LYS A 260 9.61 12.22 -12.19
C LYS A 260 10.04 12.07 -10.73
N ALA A 261 10.24 10.83 -10.29
CA ALA A 261 10.65 10.51 -8.92
C ALA A 261 12.09 10.94 -8.64
N ILE A 262 13.10 10.53 -9.43
CA ILE A 262 14.48 10.98 -9.15
C ILE A 262 14.63 12.52 -9.26
N ARG A 263 13.86 13.15 -10.16
CA ARG A 263 13.90 14.60 -10.39
C ARG A 263 13.59 15.42 -9.13
N THR A 264 12.72 14.95 -8.23
CA THR A 264 12.37 15.69 -7.01
C THR A 264 13.45 15.64 -5.93
N HIS A 265 14.34 14.65 -5.97
CA HIS A 265 15.41 14.48 -4.98
C HIS A 265 16.77 15.03 -5.43
N LEU A 266 16.94 15.37 -6.70
CA LEU A 266 18.15 16.00 -7.23
C LEU A 266 18.05 17.54 -7.15
N PRO A 267 19.12 18.27 -6.72
CA PRO A 267 19.14 19.73 -6.63
C PRO A 267 19.33 20.37 -8.02
N ILE A 268 18.34 20.17 -8.89
CA ILE A 268 18.32 20.60 -10.29
C ILE A 268 18.37 22.13 -10.43
N GLY A 269 17.95 22.88 -9.41
CA GLY A 269 18.16 24.34 -9.37
C GLY A 269 19.63 24.75 -9.42
N TYR A 270 20.54 23.88 -8.96
CA TYR A 270 21.99 24.12 -8.95
C TYR A 270 22.73 23.40 -10.07
N MET A 271 22.33 22.15 -10.40
CA MET A 271 22.96 21.38 -11.50
C MET A 271 22.40 21.69 -12.90
N GLY A 272 21.12 22.06 -12.98
CA GLY A 272 20.40 22.20 -14.25
C GLY A 272 20.01 20.87 -14.92
N ASN A 273 19.00 20.90 -15.79
CA ASN A 273 18.42 19.71 -16.43
C ASN A 273 19.40 18.89 -17.31
N LYS A 274 20.59 19.41 -17.64
CA LYS A 274 21.55 18.77 -18.58
C LYS A 274 22.29 17.56 -18.00
N HIS A 275 22.11 17.28 -16.71
CA HIS A 275 22.79 16.22 -15.97
C HIS A 275 21.95 14.95 -15.82
N ILE A 276 20.72 14.93 -16.33
CA ILE A 276 19.83 13.76 -16.30
C ILE A 276 19.56 13.31 -17.73
N PHE A 277 19.95 12.08 -18.04
CA PHE A 277 19.80 11.42 -19.33
C PHE A 277 18.67 10.41 -19.23
N VAL A 278 17.54 10.70 -19.88
CA VAL A 278 16.41 9.77 -19.94
C VAL A 278 16.70 8.69 -20.97
N VAL A 279 16.51 7.43 -20.58
CA VAL A 279 16.61 6.26 -21.45
C VAL A 279 15.33 5.44 -21.38
N ASP A 280 15.03 4.70 -22.45
CA ASP A 280 13.78 3.93 -22.57
C ASP A 280 13.97 2.41 -22.39
N THR A 281 15.20 1.95 -22.12
CA THR A 281 15.55 0.51 -21.99
C THR A 281 16.66 0.26 -20.96
N ILE A 282 16.70 -0.97 -20.42
CA ILE A 282 17.76 -1.46 -19.52
C ILE A 282 19.12 -1.45 -20.23
N GLU A 283 19.16 -1.84 -21.51
CA GLU A 283 20.35 -1.73 -22.36
C GLU A 283 20.82 -0.28 -22.50
N GLY A 284 19.88 0.67 -22.60
CA GLY A 284 20.17 2.11 -22.58
C GLY A 284 20.78 2.59 -21.26
N LEU A 285 20.31 2.09 -20.10
CA LEU A 285 20.97 2.35 -18.80
C LEU A 285 22.41 1.82 -18.80
N LEU A 286 22.61 0.58 -19.27
CA LEU A 286 23.90 -0.10 -19.28
C LEU A 286 24.92 0.58 -20.22
N GLU A 287 24.50 0.96 -21.42
CA GLU A 287 25.34 1.69 -22.39
C GLU A 287 25.61 3.12 -21.93
N GLY A 288 24.58 3.80 -21.40
CA GLY A 288 24.69 5.12 -20.80
C GLY A 288 25.69 5.14 -19.65
N PHE A 289 25.65 4.17 -18.75
CA PHE A 289 26.66 4.01 -17.69
C PHE A 289 28.08 3.93 -18.27
N LYS A 290 28.30 3.08 -19.28
CA LYS A 290 29.62 2.82 -19.86
C LYS A 290 30.24 4.01 -20.60
N ARG A 291 29.51 5.10 -20.81
CA ARG A 291 29.92 6.21 -21.69
C ARG A 291 29.61 7.59 -21.13
N ASP A 292 28.37 7.80 -20.72
CA ASP A 292 27.76 9.12 -20.59
C ASP A 292 27.33 9.46 -19.15
N CYS A 293 27.10 8.45 -18.30
CA CYS A 293 26.60 8.58 -16.92
C CYS A 293 27.56 7.96 -15.90
N ASN A 294 27.60 8.51 -14.68
CA ASN A 294 28.31 7.92 -13.53
C ASN A 294 27.34 7.45 -12.43
N VAL A 295 26.07 7.81 -12.51
CA VAL A 295 24.99 7.29 -11.66
C VAL A 295 23.85 6.80 -12.54
N LEU A 296 23.20 5.73 -12.09
CA LEU A 296 22.00 5.13 -12.65
C LEU A 296 20.89 5.28 -11.62
N ALA A 297 19.71 5.66 -12.06
CA ALA A 297 18.50 5.68 -11.25
C ALA A 297 17.47 4.73 -11.87
N SER A 298 17.19 3.63 -11.17
CA SER A 298 16.33 2.55 -11.62
C SER A 298 15.83 1.75 -10.40
N ASP A 299 14.89 0.84 -10.60
CA ASP A 299 14.45 -0.04 -9.51
C ASP A 299 15.58 -0.96 -9.04
N ARG A 300 15.63 -1.22 -7.72
CA ARG A 300 16.65 -2.04 -7.04
C ARG A 300 16.95 -3.36 -7.76
N LEU A 301 15.92 -4.06 -8.25
CA LEU A 301 16.05 -5.32 -9.01
C LEU A 301 16.75 -5.15 -10.37
N ILE A 302 16.51 -4.03 -11.06
CA ILE A 302 17.14 -3.72 -12.35
C ILE A 302 18.59 -3.23 -12.15
N LEU A 303 18.84 -2.43 -11.11
CA LEU A 303 20.21 -2.05 -10.72
C LEU A 303 21.06 -3.28 -10.38
N GLN A 304 20.45 -4.31 -9.78
CA GLN A 304 21.11 -5.60 -9.55
C GLN A 304 21.43 -6.34 -10.85
N ASP A 305 20.50 -6.41 -11.81
CA ASP A 305 20.77 -7.02 -13.13
C ASP A 305 21.94 -6.29 -13.82
N ILE A 306 21.95 -4.95 -13.74
CA ILE A 306 23.03 -4.13 -14.26
C ILE A 306 24.35 -4.39 -13.52
N TYR A 307 24.35 -4.55 -12.19
CA TYR A 307 25.56 -4.92 -11.43
C TYR A 307 26.16 -6.25 -11.93
N LEU A 308 25.33 -7.29 -12.09
CA LEU A 308 25.79 -8.58 -12.62
C LEU A 308 26.32 -8.45 -14.06
N ARG A 309 25.64 -7.69 -14.93
CA ARG A 309 26.07 -7.36 -16.29
C ARG A 309 27.31 -6.43 -16.35
N THR A 310 27.70 -5.81 -15.24
CA THR A 310 28.83 -4.86 -15.14
C THR A 310 30.00 -5.37 -14.31
N GLN A 311 30.05 -6.65 -13.89
CA GLN A 311 31.20 -7.23 -13.18
C GLN A 311 32.56 -7.14 -13.92
N SER A 312 32.58 -6.76 -15.20
CA SER A 312 33.78 -6.46 -16.00
C SER A 312 34.19 -4.97 -16.01
N TRP A 313 33.51 -4.13 -15.22
CA TRP A 313 33.80 -2.71 -15.04
C TRP A 313 34.95 -2.50 -14.04
N ASN A 314 35.89 -1.59 -14.36
CA ASN A 314 37.13 -1.43 -13.58
C ASN A 314 37.03 -0.47 -12.36
N GLY A 315 35.99 0.36 -12.29
CA GLY A 315 35.73 1.21 -11.12
C GLY A 315 34.85 0.53 -10.06
N THR A 316 34.67 1.19 -8.92
CA THR A 316 33.79 0.71 -7.84
C THR A 316 32.33 0.98 -8.17
N PHE A 317 31.56 -0.09 -8.41
CA PHE A 317 30.10 -0.02 -8.47
C PHE A 317 29.53 -0.11 -7.05
N THR A 318 28.63 0.79 -6.68
CA THR A 318 27.91 0.80 -5.39
C THR A 318 26.43 1.04 -5.66
N VAL A 319 25.55 0.38 -4.90
CA VAL A 319 24.11 0.67 -4.85
C VAL A 319 23.86 1.48 -3.57
N GLY A 320 23.05 2.53 -3.65
CA GLY A 320 22.65 3.34 -2.50
C GLY A 320 21.73 2.59 -1.53
N GLU A 321 21.54 3.14 -0.34
CA GLU A 321 20.67 2.59 0.70
C GLU A 321 19.28 3.26 0.68
N ASN A 322 19.21 4.53 0.25
CA ASN A 322 17.99 5.30 0.16
C ASN A 322 17.06 4.85 -0.98
N PHE A 323 15.75 4.91 -0.73
CA PHE A 323 14.70 4.73 -1.72
C PHE A 323 14.09 6.09 -2.10
N TYR A 324 14.27 6.49 -3.36
CA TYR A 324 13.74 7.72 -3.96
C TYR A 324 12.34 7.54 -4.56
N SER A 325 11.90 6.30 -4.67
CA SER A 325 10.49 5.94 -4.69
C SER A 325 10.36 4.62 -3.93
N ARG A 326 9.25 4.45 -3.24
CA ARG A 326 8.84 3.14 -2.71
C ARG A 326 8.12 2.37 -3.83
N LYS A 327 8.15 1.03 -3.84
CA LYS A 327 7.39 0.13 -4.73
C LYS A 327 7.16 -1.23 -4.04
N PRO A 328 6.02 -1.43 -3.33
CA PRO A 328 5.63 -2.73 -2.79
C PRO A 328 5.10 -3.61 -3.92
N PHE A 329 5.70 -4.79 -4.11
CA PHE A 329 5.29 -5.75 -5.13
C PHE A 329 4.25 -6.72 -4.59
N VAL A 330 3.20 -6.94 -5.38
CA VAL A 330 2.03 -7.77 -5.07
C VAL A 330 1.77 -8.75 -6.21
N ALA A 331 1.10 -9.86 -5.91
CA ALA A 331 0.49 -10.69 -6.93
C ALA A 331 -0.85 -10.08 -7.33
N LEU A 332 -1.21 -10.11 -8.62
CA LEU A 332 -2.55 -9.69 -9.07
C LEU A 332 -3.37 -10.89 -9.53
N THR A 333 -4.61 -10.91 -9.07
CA THR A 333 -5.68 -11.83 -9.49
C THR A 333 -6.87 -11.01 -9.99
N ARG A 334 -7.89 -11.62 -10.61
CA ARG A 334 -9.12 -10.88 -10.98
C ARG A 334 -10.01 -10.66 -9.76
N ASN A 335 -10.65 -9.50 -9.68
CA ASN A 335 -11.63 -9.22 -8.62
C ASN A 335 -12.96 -9.95 -8.80
N ASP A 336 -13.17 -10.65 -9.92
CA ASP A 336 -14.35 -11.47 -10.21
C ASP A 336 -14.34 -12.85 -9.54
N ASP A 337 -13.33 -13.14 -8.73
CA ASP A 337 -13.15 -14.39 -8.00
C ASP A 337 -12.42 -14.17 -6.64
N PRO A 338 -13.11 -13.61 -5.62
CA PRO A 338 -12.51 -13.38 -4.31
C PRO A 338 -11.98 -14.66 -3.65
N GLU A 339 -12.64 -15.81 -3.82
CA GLU A 339 -12.18 -17.11 -3.27
C GLU A 339 -10.77 -17.47 -3.80
N PHE A 340 -10.47 -17.18 -5.06
CA PHE A 340 -9.13 -17.35 -5.63
C PHE A 340 -8.13 -16.28 -5.17
N SER A 341 -8.55 -15.01 -5.08
CA SER A 341 -7.72 -13.91 -4.55
C SER A 341 -7.26 -14.22 -3.13
N ASP A 342 -8.20 -14.59 -2.27
CA ASP A 342 -8.02 -14.99 -0.88
C ASP A 342 -7.11 -16.22 -0.77
N PHE A 343 -7.24 -17.20 -1.66
CA PHE A 343 -6.36 -18.37 -1.67
C PHE A 343 -4.90 -18.00 -1.95
N VAL A 344 -4.66 -17.13 -2.94
CA VAL A 344 -3.32 -16.62 -3.26
C VAL A 344 -2.76 -15.83 -2.07
N ASN A 345 -3.57 -14.96 -1.48
CA ASN A 345 -3.20 -14.17 -0.29
C ASN A 345 -2.82 -15.07 0.90
N ALA A 346 -3.63 -16.11 1.15
CA ALA A 346 -3.41 -17.12 2.17
C ALA A 346 -2.08 -17.84 2.00
N ILE A 347 -1.75 -18.30 0.78
CA ILE A 347 -0.47 -18.98 0.52
C ILE A 347 0.71 -18.05 0.78
N ILE A 348 0.66 -16.80 0.31
CA ILE A 348 1.74 -15.81 0.52
C ILE A 348 1.97 -15.56 2.03
N MET A 349 0.91 -15.33 2.80
CA MET A 349 1.01 -15.19 4.26
C MET A 349 1.45 -16.50 4.94
N GLY A 350 1.04 -17.65 4.41
CA GLY A 350 1.46 -18.97 4.88
C GLY A 350 2.97 -19.20 4.76
N LEU A 351 3.57 -18.74 3.67
CA LEU A 351 5.02 -18.77 3.44
C LEU A 351 5.79 -17.88 4.42
N MET A 352 5.26 -16.69 4.72
CA MET A 352 5.84 -15.77 5.72
C MET A 352 5.71 -16.31 7.15
N ALA A 353 4.57 -16.89 7.50
CA ALA A 353 4.32 -17.49 8.81
C ALA A 353 5.17 -18.76 9.04
N ALA A 354 5.44 -19.52 7.98
CA ALA A 354 6.36 -20.65 8.02
C ALA A 354 7.80 -20.19 8.32
N GLU A 355 8.26 -19.13 7.65
CA GLU A 355 9.57 -18.50 7.92
C GLU A 355 9.67 -18.04 9.38
N GLN A 356 8.66 -17.31 9.88
CA GLN A 356 8.59 -16.83 11.27
C GLN A 356 8.70 -17.98 12.30
N GLN A 357 8.16 -19.17 11.96
CA GLN A 357 8.18 -20.36 12.81
C GLN A 357 9.40 -21.28 12.57
N ASN A 358 10.33 -20.89 11.69
CA ASN A 358 11.45 -21.72 11.21
C ASN A 358 11.01 -23.07 10.60
N ILE A 359 9.84 -23.10 9.98
CA ILE A 359 9.33 -24.24 9.21
C ILE A 359 9.81 -24.08 7.77
N THR A 360 10.49 -25.09 7.23
CA THR A 360 11.14 -25.11 5.91
C THR A 360 10.46 -26.09 4.96
N GLN A 361 10.88 -26.15 3.69
CA GLN A 361 10.43 -27.15 2.73
C GLN A 361 10.50 -28.58 3.31
N ALA A 362 11.58 -28.90 4.04
CA ALA A 362 11.78 -30.21 4.66
C ALA A 362 10.85 -30.48 5.87
N THR A 363 10.38 -29.43 6.56
CA THR A 363 9.52 -29.54 7.74
C THR A 363 8.09 -29.07 7.51
N ALA A 364 7.68 -28.85 6.26
CA ALA A 364 6.35 -28.39 5.83
C ALA A 364 5.17 -29.08 6.55
N HIS A 365 5.29 -30.38 6.82
CA HIS A 365 4.31 -31.19 7.55
C HIS A 365 4.00 -30.72 8.98
N LEU A 366 4.84 -29.88 9.57
CA LEU A 366 4.63 -29.27 10.90
C LEU A 366 3.59 -28.15 10.89
N LEU A 367 3.27 -27.55 9.75
CA LEU A 367 2.19 -26.55 9.69
C LEU A 367 0.83 -27.18 10.02
N PRO A 368 -0.09 -26.43 10.65
CA PRO A 368 -1.47 -26.86 10.85
C PRO A 368 -2.20 -27.04 9.51
N GLN A 369 -3.20 -27.93 9.51
CA GLN A 369 -4.16 -28.07 8.41
C GLN A 369 -5.27 -27.02 8.56
N THR A 370 -5.89 -26.63 7.45
CA THR A 370 -7.01 -25.67 7.45
C THR A 370 -8.09 -26.05 6.46
N THR A 371 -9.35 -26.11 6.89
CA THR A 371 -10.50 -26.42 6.01
C THR A 371 -11.18 -25.16 5.47
N LEU A 372 -10.49 -24.01 5.53
CA LEU A 372 -11.01 -22.68 5.18
C LEU A 372 -11.62 -22.63 3.76
N PHE A 373 -10.89 -23.16 2.78
CA PHE A 373 -11.31 -23.29 1.38
C PHE A 373 -12.03 -24.63 1.08
N GLY A 374 -12.32 -25.43 2.10
CA GLY A 374 -12.89 -26.78 1.99
C GLY A 374 -11.90 -27.93 2.20
N GLU A 375 -12.41 -29.15 2.33
CA GLU A 375 -11.65 -30.36 2.65
C GLU A 375 -10.55 -30.70 1.62
N ASP A 376 -10.79 -30.40 0.34
CA ASP A 376 -9.84 -30.65 -0.74
C ASP A 376 -8.53 -29.85 -0.57
N TYR A 377 -8.60 -28.71 0.14
CA TYR A 377 -7.47 -27.81 0.39
C TYR A 377 -6.91 -27.92 1.81
N LYS A 378 -7.30 -28.95 2.59
CA LYS A 378 -6.89 -29.11 4.00
C LYS A 378 -5.38 -29.03 4.25
N ASP A 379 -4.59 -29.49 3.29
CA ASP A 379 -3.13 -29.53 3.32
C ASP A 379 -2.47 -28.40 2.49
N MET A 380 -3.23 -27.39 2.02
CA MET A 380 -2.75 -26.35 1.08
C MET A 380 -1.42 -25.71 1.48
N PHE A 381 -1.25 -25.33 2.75
CA PHE A 381 0.00 -24.74 3.22
C PHE A 381 1.16 -25.74 3.20
N ARG A 382 0.90 -26.98 3.63
CA ARG A 382 1.93 -28.03 3.62
C ARG A 382 2.38 -28.35 2.21
N ASN A 383 1.44 -28.38 1.27
CA ASN A 383 1.70 -28.62 -0.15
C ASN A 383 2.46 -27.45 -0.77
N ALA A 384 2.09 -26.20 -0.45
CA ALA A 384 2.76 -25.00 -0.91
C ALA A 384 4.21 -24.89 -0.41
N ILE A 385 4.44 -25.04 0.91
CA ILE A 385 5.80 -25.05 1.48
C ILE A 385 6.60 -26.24 0.95
N SER A 386 5.98 -27.40 0.71
CA SER A 386 6.67 -28.53 0.08
C SER A 386 7.06 -28.25 -1.38
N ALA A 387 6.30 -27.45 -2.12
CA ALA A 387 6.52 -27.15 -3.53
C ALA A 387 7.50 -25.98 -3.79
N GLY A 388 7.54 -24.98 -2.90
CA GLY A 388 8.36 -23.77 -3.07
C GLY A 388 9.21 -23.34 -1.87
N GLY A 389 9.09 -23.99 -0.71
CA GLY A 389 9.72 -23.56 0.54
C GLY A 389 8.93 -22.47 1.27
N ASN A 390 9.46 -22.02 2.41
CA ASN A 390 8.99 -20.82 3.12
C ASN A 390 9.46 -19.54 2.42
N PHE A 391 9.00 -18.37 2.88
CA PHE A 391 9.35 -17.11 2.21
C PHE A 391 10.86 -16.80 2.22
N GLY A 392 11.58 -17.18 3.28
CA GLY A 392 13.03 -17.07 3.34
C GLY A 392 13.74 -17.95 2.30
N GLU A 393 13.34 -19.23 2.19
CA GLU A 393 13.88 -20.16 1.19
C GLU A 393 13.63 -19.67 -0.25
N VAL A 394 12.42 -19.17 -0.53
CA VAL A 394 12.06 -18.52 -1.81
C VAL A 394 12.98 -17.33 -2.12
N TYR A 395 13.32 -16.52 -1.12
CA TYR A 395 14.21 -15.37 -1.30
C TYR A 395 15.67 -15.81 -1.48
N ASP A 396 16.14 -16.76 -0.66
CA ASP A 396 17.53 -17.25 -0.66
C ASP A 396 17.91 -17.95 -1.96
N ASN A 397 17.00 -18.74 -2.54
CA ASN A 397 17.22 -19.49 -3.78
C ASN A 397 17.41 -18.60 -5.03
N HIS A 398 16.87 -17.37 -5.01
CA HIS A 398 16.74 -16.53 -6.20
C HIS A 398 17.38 -15.14 -6.07
N PHE A 399 17.36 -14.54 -4.88
CA PHE A 399 17.76 -13.16 -4.67
C PHE A 399 19.02 -13.05 -3.82
N GLU A 400 19.07 -13.63 -2.62
CA GLU A 400 20.07 -13.34 -1.57
C GLU A 400 21.52 -13.30 -2.06
N GLY A 401 21.95 -14.27 -2.87
CA GLY A 401 23.32 -14.35 -3.41
C GLY A 401 23.71 -13.22 -4.38
N SER A 402 22.76 -12.39 -4.81
CA SER A 402 22.98 -11.23 -5.66
C SER A 402 22.42 -9.95 -5.04
N LEU A 403 21.18 -10.00 -4.56
CA LEU A 403 20.44 -8.95 -3.90
C LEU A 403 20.12 -9.34 -2.46
N PRO A 404 21.01 -9.08 -1.50
CA PRO A 404 20.78 -9.36 -0.08
C PRO A 404 19.44 -8.79 0.40
N ARG A 405 18.79 -9.53 1.28
CA ARG A 405 17.48 -9.19 1.83
C ARG A 405 17.59 -7.94 2.68
N SER A 406 16.76 -6.95 2.37
CA SER A 406 16.76 -5.69 3.08
C SER A 406 16.09 -5.85 4.46
N VAL A 407 16.35 -4.91 5.37
CA VAL A 407 15.64 -4.86 6.67
C VAL A 407 14.13 -4.71 6.46
N VAL A 408 13.69 -4.00 5.41
CA VAL A 408 12.26 -3.87 5.09
C VAL A 408 11.64 -5.14 4.51
N ASP A 409 12.41 -5.96 3.78
CA ASP A 409 11.98 -7.28 3.26
C ASP A 409 12.01 -8.39 4.32
N SER A 410 12.41 -8.11 5.56
CA SER A 410 12.40 -9.08 6.65
C SER A 410 11.01 -9.30 7.24
N ILE A 411 10.78 -10.43 7.91
CA ILE A 411 9.56 -10.67 8.70
C ILE A 411 9.48 -9.66 9.85
N ASN A 412 8.33 -9.01 10.01
CA ASN A 412 8.12 -8.04 11.08
C ASN A 412 8.14 -8.72 12.46
N ASN A 413 9.14 -8.36 13.28
CA ASN A 413 9.33 -8.88 14.63
C ASN A 413 8.88 -7.90 15.75
N GLY A 414 8.19 -6.82 15.38
CA GLY A 414 7.79 -5.72 16.26
C GLY A 414 8.72 -4.50 16.25
N THR A 415 9.97 -4.62 15.77
CA THR A 415 10.93 -3.50 15.64
C THR A 415 11.55 -3.39 14.24
N THR A 416 11.72 -4.49 13.51
CA THR A 416 12.28 -4.54 12.15
C THR A 416 11.49 -5.52 11.26
N GLY A 417 11.55 -5.35 9.93
CA GLY A 417 10.75 -6.08 8.94
C GLY A 417 9.39 -5.45 8.59
N LEU A 418 8.98 -5.48 7.32
CA LEU A 418 7.62 -5.06 6.88
C LEU A 418 6.75 -6.22 6.38
N LEU A 419 7.32 -7.40 6.16
CA LEU A 419 6.53 -8.58 5.81
C LEU A 419 5.82 -9.08 7.06
N TYR A 420 4.51 -8.85 7.15
CA TYR A 420 3.72 -9.20 8.31
C TYR A 420 2.74 -10.33 7.97
N PRO A 421 3.01 -11.59 8.38
CA PRO A 421 2.00 -12.63 8.33
C PRO A 421 0.88 -12.30 9.32
N HIS A 422 -0.31 -12.01 8.81
CA HIS A 422 -1.49 -11.79 9.65
C HIS A 422 -1.83 -13.08 10.42
N PRO A 423 -2.32 -12.98 11.68
CA PRO A 423 -2.66 -14.17 12.46
C PRO A 423 -3.68 -15.07 11.73
N PHE A 424 -3.52 -16.39 11.81
CA PHE A 424 -4.40 -17.32 11.08
C PHE A 424 -5.84 -17.43 11.63
N GLY A 425 -6.11 -16.95 12.84
CA GLY A 425 -7.42 -17.10 13.50
C GLY A 425 -7.67 -18.49 14.12
N GLY A 426 -8.88 -18.72 14.61
CA GLY A 426 -9.35 -19.95 15.26
C GLY A 426 -10.27 -20.77 14.34
N ILE A 427 -9.66 -21.60 13.48
CA ILE A 427 -10.30 -22.30 12.35
C ILE A 427 -11.56 -23.11 12.76
N SER A 428 -12.71 -22.81 12.15
CA SER A 428 -14.00 -23.54 12.24
C SER A 428 -14.82 -23.42 10.94
N MET A 429 -15.76 -24.32 10.69
CA MET A 429 -16.52 -24.50 9.42
C MET A 429 -17.97 -23.97 9.56
N ASP A 430 -18.60 -23.30 8.57
CA ASP A 430 -19.41 -23.88 7.44
C ASP A 430 -19.79 -22.75 6.41
N LYS A 431 -20.46 -22.97 5.25
CA LYS A 431 -20.52 -21.95 4.13
C LYS A 431 -21.73 -20.96 4.10
N GLY A 432 -21.52 -19.71 3.60
CA GLY A 432 -22.58 -18.75 3.19
C GLY A 432 -22.08 -17.59 2.28
N THR A 433 -22.93 -17.01 1.40
CA THR A 433 -22.53 -16.07 0.31
C THR A 433 -23.18 -14.67 0.41
N PHE A 434 -22.86 -13.77 -0.53
CA PHE A 434 -22.56 -12.34 -0.29
C PHE A 434 -23.20 -11.41 -1.38
N LEU A 435 -23.65 -10.17 -1.10
CA LEU A 435 -23.99 -9.13 -2.13
C LEU A 435 -24.28 -7.69 -1.61
N ASN A 436 -24.21 -6.69 -2.53
CA ASN A 436 -23.57 -5.35 -2.51
C ASN A 436 -24.36 -4.07 -2.05
N VAL A 437 -23.72 -3.12 -1.34
CA VAL A 437 -24.25 -1.81 -0.87
C VAL A 437 -23.69 -0.62 -1.67
N GLN A 438 -24.45 -0.12 -2.65
CA GLN A 438 -24.36 1.30 -3.03
C GLN A 438 -25.67 1.77 -3.70
N GLY A 439 -26.51 2.47 -2.92
CA GLY A 439 -27.75 3.07 -3.41
C GLY A 439 -28.56 3.73 -2.29
N GLU A 440 -29.02 4.96 -2.54
CA GLU A 440 -30.11 5.66 -1.82
C GLU A 440 -29.84 6.29 -0.43
N ARG A 441 -28.63 6.25 0.15
CA ARG A 441 -28.36 6.85 1.49
C ARG A 441 -27.42 8.06 1.46
N GLU A 442 -27.72 9.07 2.29
CA GLU A 442 -26.94 10.32 2.46
C GLU A 442 -26.02 10.31 3.70
N MET A 443 -25.90 9.18 4.40
CA MET A 443 -25.06 9.01 5.59
C MET A 443 -24.37 7.64 5.57
N LEU A 444 -23.16 7.58 6.11
CA LEU A 444 -22.39 6.35 6.31
C LEU A 444 -22.79 5.68 7.62
N ARG A 445 -23.06 4.38 7.62
CA ARG A 445 -23.28 3.60 8.86
C ARG A 445 -21.98 2.96 9.32
N CYS A 446 -21.43 3.48 10.42
CA CYS A 446 -20.16 3.03 10.96
C CYS A 446 -20.36 2.24 12.26
N GLY A 447 -20.00 0.96 12.25
CA GLY A 447 -20.05 0.11 13.44
C GLY A 447 -18.86 0.38 14.37
N ILE A 448 -19.15 0.90 15.57
CA ILE A 448 -18.14 1.27 16.59
C ILE A 448 -18.32 0.47 17.88
N HIS A 449 -17.23 0.04 18.51
CA HIS A 449 -17.26 -0.69 19.78
C HIS A 449 -16.86 0.23 20.94
N THR A 450 -17.85 0.66 21.73
CA THR A 450 -17.77 1.78 22.69
C THR A 450 -17.12 1.45 24.04
N ASP A 451 -16.78 0.19 24.31
CA ASP A 451 -16.01 -0.23 25.51
C ASP A 451 -14.49 -0.29 25.23
N ARG A 452 -14.00 0.60 24.34
CA ARG A 452 -12.57 0.72 24.00
C ARG A 452 -12.07 2.15 24.22
N PRO A 453 -11.55 2.48 25.42
CA PRO A 453 -10.97 3.78 25.72
C PRO A 453 -9.91 4.21 24.68
N GLY A 454 -10.07 5.41 24.11
CA GLY A 454 -9.23 5.95 23.04
C GLY A 454 -9.62 5.52 21.62
N PHE A 455 -10.46 4.49 21.45
CA PHE A 455 -10.93 4.03 20.13
C PHE A 455 -12.35 4.52 19.86
N ALA A 456 -13.30 4.20 20.74
CA ALA A 456 -14.62 4.80 20.72
C ALA A 456 -15.14 4.92 22.16
N ALA A 457 -15.63 6.10 22.51
CA ALA A 457 -16.33 6.35 23.76
C ALA A 457 -17.44 7.39 23.52
N GLY A 458 -18.63 7.12 24.07
CA GLY A 458 -19.73 8.09 24.12
C GLY A 458 -19.48 9.18 25.16
N THR A 459 -19.90 10.41 24.86
CA THR A 459 -19.89 11.55 25.80
C THR A 459 -21.30 11.86 26.31
N GLU A 460 -21.44 12.78 27.26
CA GLU A 460 -22.71 13.10 27.95
C GLU A 460 -23.85 13.66 27.06
N ASN A 461 -23.67 13.76 25.73
CA ASN A 461 -24.66 14.26 24.78
C ASN A 461 -24.87 13.33 23.56
N ASN A 462 -24.67 12.01 23.67
CA ASN A 462 -24.79 11.06 22.55
C ASN A 462 -23.82 11.32 21.36
N THR A 463 -22.76 12.10 21.57
CA THR A 463 -21.68 12.28 20.58
C THR A 463 -20.50 11.38 20.95
N TYR A 464 -19.89 10.76 19.95
CA TYR A 464 -18.77 9.83 20.13
C TYR A 464 -17.42 10.51 19.89
N SER A 465 -16.37 9.96 20.47
CA SER A 465 -14.97 10.39 20.30
C SER A 465 -14.01 9.19 20.38
N GLY A 466 -12.86 9.30 19.72
CA GLY A 466 -11.82 8.26 19.68
C GLY A 466 -11.33 7.97 18.26
N MET A 467 -10.28 7.14 18.16
CA MET A 467 -9.63 6.80 16.89
C MET A 467 -10.54 6.13 15.85
N ASP A 468 -11.44 5.23 16.29
CA ASP A 468 -12.43 4.59 15.42
C ASP A 468 -13.42 5.61 14.87
N VAL A 469 -13.88 6.52 15.74
CA VAL A 469 -14.81 7.60 15.41
C VAL A 469 -14.21 8.55 14.38
N ASP A 470 -12.94 8.90 14.53
CA ASP A 470 -12.22 9.73 13.57
C ASP A 470 -12.05 9.01 12.22
N TYR A 471 -11.85 7.69 12.18
CA TYR A 471 -11.87 6.94 10.91
C TYR A 471 -13.26 6.85 10.28
N CYS A 472 -14.34 6.73 11.06
CA CYS A 472 -15.70 6.85 10.54
C CYS A 472 -15.94 8.23 9.90
N ARG A 473 -15.51 9.31 10.57
CA ARG A 473 -15.59 10.68 10.04
C ARG A 473 -14.76 10.85 8.78
N ALA A 474 -13.55 10.29 8.72
CA ALA A 474 -12.71 10.32 7.53
C ALA A 474 -13.43 9.70 6.30
N LEU A 475 -14.10 8.56 6.50
CA LEU A 475 -14.89 7.92 5.44
C LEU A 475 -16.10 8.77 5.03
N ALA A 476 -16.86 9.30 5.99
CA ALA A 476 -18.01 10.17 5.72
C ALA A 476 -17.62 11.45 4.97
N VAL A 477 -16.56 12.13 5.42
CA VAL A 477 -15.95 13.29 4.75
C VAL A 477 -15.58 12.98 3.31
N GLY A 478 -14.96 11.81 3.09
CA GLY A 478 -14.54 11.39 1.76
C GLY A 478 -15.72 11.13 0.82
N LEU A 479 -16.78 10.47 1.30
CA LEU A 479 -18.00 10.17 0.54
C LEU A 479 -18.86 11.41 0.28
N PHE A 480 -19.09 12.23 1.31
CA PHE A 480 -20.10 13.27 1.36
C PHE A 480 -19.54 14.70 1.19
N LYS A 481 -18.37 14.81 0.56
CA LYS A 481 -17.74 16.08 0.12
C LYS A 481 -17.36 17.04 1.26
N GLY A 482 -16.76 16.52 2.32
CA GLY A 482 -16.33 17.32 3.46
C GLY A 482 -17.31 17.37 4.64
N ASP A 483 -18.40 16.59 4.60
CA ASP A 483 -19.35 16.50 5.72
C ASP A 483 -18.90 15.40 6.71
N ASP A 484 -18.43 15.82 7.89
CA ASP A 484 -17.98 14.96 8.98
C ASP A 484 -19.10 14.52 9.93
N GLU A 485 -20.31 15.08 9.78
CA GLU A 485 -21.51 14.70 10.51
C GLU A 485 -22.46 13.82 9.67
N ALA A 486 -22.11 13.53 8.41
CA ALA A 486 -22.79 12.56 7.52
C ALA A 486 -22.51 11.09 7.89
N VAL A 487 -22.55 10.78 9.19
CA VAL A 487 -22.25 9.45 9.77
C VAL A 487 -23.29 9.08 10.84
N GLU A 488 -23.88 7.89 10.68
CA GLU A 488 -24.69 7.19 11.68
C GLU A 488 -23.78 6.20 12.41
N PHE A 489 -23.50 6.49 13.69
CA PHE A 489 -22.74 5.56 14.54
C PHE A 489 -23.66 4.45 15.06
N VAL A 490 -23.29 3.21 14.78
CA VAL A 490 -23.98 2.02 15.28
C VAL A 490 -23.09 1.37 16.33
N GLU A 491 -23.57 1.29 17.57
CA GLU A 491 -22.84 0.59 18.63
C GLU A 491 -22.87 -0.92 18.38
N VAL A 492 -21.68 -1.53 18.25
CA VAL A 492 -21.52 -2.99 18.18
C VAL A 492 -21.08 -3.53 19.53
N VAL A 493 -21.62 -4.68 19.93
CA VAL A 493 -21.35 -5.30 21.25
C VAL A 493 -19.96 -5.94 21.29
N ASP A 494 -19.56 -6.61 20.22
CA ASP A 494 -18.23 -7.17 20.01
C ASP A 494 -17.94 -7.34 18.50
N GLN A 495 -16.80 -7.92 18.13
CA GLN A 495 -16.45 -8.10 16.71
C GLN A 495 -17.43 -9.01 15.95
N SER A 496 -17.99 -10.03 16.60
CA SER A 496 -18.92 -10.99 15.98
C SER A 496 -20.25 -10.32 15.66
N ASP A 497 -20.76 -9.52 16.60
CA ASP A 497 -21.93 -8.65 16.40
C ASP A 497 -21.67 -7.64 15.26
N GLY A 498 -20.48 -7.04 15.24
CA GLY A 498 -20.04 -6.17 14.15
C GLY A 498 -20.04 -6.85 12.77
N TYR A 499 -19.52 -8.07 12.64
CA TYR A 499 -19.57 -8.81 11.37
C TYR A 499 -21.01 -9.18 10.99
N ALA A 500 -21.84 -9.59 11.95
CA ALA A 500 -23.25 -9.89 11.69
C ALA A 500 -24.01 -8.67 11.15
N LEU A 501 -23.80 -7.48 11.72
CA LEU A 501 -24.37 -6.22 11.25
C LEU A 501 -23.81 -5.80 9.87
N LEU A 502 -22.54 -6.12 9.59
CA LEU A 502 -21.92 -5.85 8.30
C LEU A 502 -22.53 -6.75 7.22
N ALA A 503 -22.67 -8.05 7.47
CA ALA A 503 -23.35 -9.01 6.59
C ALA A 503 -24.84 -8.70 6.37
N SER A 504 -25.56 -8.25 7.40
CA SER A 504 -26.96 -7.82 7.27
C SER A 504 -27.12 -6.45 6.60
N ARG A 505 -26.02 -5.72 6.37
CA ARG A 505 -25.96 -4.34 5.83
C ARG A 505 -26.67 -3.33 6.73
N GLU A 506 -26.70 -3.62 8.03
CA GLU A 506 -27.06 -2.66 9.06
C GLU A 506 -25.94 -1.65 9.28
N ILE A 507 -24.68 -2.05 9.05
CA ILE A 507 -23.52 -1.15 8.90
C ILE A 507 -22.84 -1.31 7.53
N ASP A 508 -22.13 -0.28 7.10
CA ASP A 508 -21.39 -0.22 5.84
C ASP A 508 -19.89 -0.53 6.04
N VAL A 509 -19.38 -0.26 7.25
CA VAL A 509 -17.99 -0.49 7.68
C VAL A 509 -17.95 -0.80 9.19
N LEU A 510 -17.06 -1.69 9.60
CA LEU A 510 -16.80 -2.05 11.00
C LEU A 510 -15.42 -1.55 11.44
N THR A 511 -15.33 -0.82 12.57
CA THR A 511 -14.07 -0.30 13.11
C THR A 511 -13.40 -1.24 14.09
N GLY A 512 -12.06 -1.21 14.10
CA GLY A 512 -11.22 -1.98 15.00
C GLY A 512 -11.49 -3.49 14.89
N ALA A 513 -11.77 -3.94 13.68
CA ALA A 513 -11.82 -5.35 13.33
C ALA A 513 -10.39 -5.90 13.24
N THR A 514 -10.18 -7.14 13.70
CA THR A 514 -8.86 -7.79 13.65
C THR A 514 -8.70 -8.49 12.30
N TRP A 515 -7.78 -8.03 11.45
CA TRP A 515 -7.49 -8.70 10.19
C TRP A 515 -6.70 -9.98 10.46
N THR A 516 -7.39 -11.11 10.32
CA THR A 516 -6.84 -12.47 10.38
C THR A 516 -7.17 -13.17 9.09
N LEU A 517 -6.39 -14.20 8.72
CA LEU A 517 -6.73 -15.00 7.53
C LEU A 517 -8.14 -15.60 7.63
N GLN A 518 -8.56 -16.00 8.84
CA GLN A 518 -9.92 -16.50 9.04
C GLN A 518 -10.97 -15.46 8.65
N ASN A 519 -10.86 -14.22 9.12
CA ASN A 519 -11.88 -13.20 8.82
C ASN A 519 -11.79 -12.70 7.37
N ASP A 520 -10.61 -12.75 6.75
CA ASP A 520 -10.36 -12.45 5.33
C ASP A 520 -11.24 -13.35 4.46
N VAL A 521 -11.14 -14.67 4.64
CA VAL A 521 -11.81 -15.65 3.77
C VAL A 521 -13.20 -16.06 4.28
N LYS A 522 -13.36 -16.19 5.60
CA LYS A 522 -14.50 -16.88 6.20
C LYS A 522 -14.62 -16.69 7.73
N GLU A 523 -15.18 -15.56 8.12
CA GLU A 523 -15.49 -15.25 9.51
C GLU A 523 -16.54 -16.23 10.11
N PRO A 524 -16.39 -16.70 11.37
CA PRO A 524 -17.20 -17.81 11.90
C PRO A 524 -18.70 -17.57 12.08
N THR A 525 -19.14 -16.34 12.35
CA THR A 525 -20.54 -16.06 12.71
C THR A 525 -21.42 -15.79 11.50
N THR A 526 -20.84 -15.24 10.44
CA THR A 526 -21.50 -14.91 9.18
C THR A 526 -21.18 -15.90 8.05
N ASN A 527 -20.11 -16.69 8.20
CA ASN A 527 -19.63 -17.67 7.23
C ASN A 527 -19.20 -17.06 5.89
N GLN A 528 -18.79 -15.79 5.93
CA GLN A 528 -18.47 -14.91 4.80
C GLN A 528 -17.05 -14.31 4.94
N GLY A 529 -16.41 -13.91 3.83
CA GLY A 529 -15.10 -13.25 3.83
C GLY A 529 -15.19 -11.72 3.80
N TYR A 530 -14.26 -11.02 4.43
CA TYR A 530 -14.26 -9.56 4.56
C TYR A 530 -12.96 -8.94 4.07
N SER A 531 -13.05 -7.75 3.47
CA SER A 531 -11.88 -6.99 3.04
C SER A 531 -11.47 -5.96 4.09
N PHE A 532 -10.17 -5.83 4.33
CA PHE A 532 -9.61 -4.98 5.38
C PHE A 532 -8.79 -3.82 4.81
N SER A 533 -8.86 -2.65 5.46
CA SER A 533 -7.85 -1.61 5.27
C SER A 533 -6.46 -2.11 5.72
N ILE A 534 -5.40 -1.36 5.40
CA ILE A 534 -4.17 -1.50 6.22
C ILE A 534 -4.53 -1.33 7.72
N PRO A 535 -3.88 -2.06 8.64
CA PRO A 535 -4.07 -1.80 10.06
C PRO A 535 -3.76 -0.34 10.38
N TYR A 536 -4.62 0.27 11.18
CA TYR A 536 -4.42 1.62 11.69
C TYR A 536 -4.00 1.66 13.15
N PHE A 537 -4.01 0.52 13.85
CA PHE A 537 -3.47 0.40 15.19
C PHE A 537 -3.00 -1.04 15.45
N TYR A 538 -1.84 -1.16 16.10
CA TYR A 538 -1.27 -2.41 16.58
C TYR A 538 -1.20 -2.40 18.12
N GLY A 539 -1.88 -3.35 18.76
CA GLY A 539 -1.84 -3.54 20.20
C GLY A 539 -0.61 -4.30 20.69
N TYR A 540 -0.41 -4.25 22.02
CA TYR A 540 0.62 -5.00 22.76
C TYR A 540 0.15 -6.38 23.26
N SER A 541 -1.06 -6.80 22.89
CA SER A 541 -1.63 -8.10 23.24
C SER A 541 -0.79 -9.27 22.67
N PRO A 542 -0.61 -10.38 23.41
CA PRO A 542 -0.01 -11.60 22.88
C PRO A 542 -0.71 -12.18 21.64
N ASN A 543 -1.98 -11.79 21.43
CA ASN A 543 -2.76 -12.20 20.26
C ASN A 543 -2.48 -11.33 19.02
N HIS A 544 -1.60 -10.33 19.13
CA HIS A 544 -1.19 -9.40 18.08
C HIS A 544 -2.34 -8.58 17.47
N ASP A 545 -3.19 -7.99 18.32
CA ASP A 545 -4.31 -7.15 17.90
C ASP A 545 -3.88 -6.12 16.83
N ASN A 546 -4.46 -6.23 15.63
CA ASN A 546 -4.20 -5.36 14.48
C ASN A 546 -5.54 -4.80 13.99
N PHE A 547 -5.91 -3.64 14.52
CA PHE A 547 -7.17 -2.98 14.24
C PHE A 547 -7.17 -2.35 12.86
N CYS A 548 -8.14 -2.76 12.05
CA CYS A 548 -8.38 -2.35 10.68
C CYS A 548 -9.84 -1.90 10.54
N LEU A 549 -10.16 -1.23 9.43
CA LEU A 549 -11.54 -1.06 8.99
C LEU A 549 -11.92 -2.29 8.16
N ALA A 550 -12.98 -3.00 8.55
CA ALA A 550 -13.50 -4.14 7.81
C ALA A 550 -14.69 -3.73 6.94
N THR A 551 -14.70 -4.25 5.72
CA THR A 551 -15.69 -4.01 4.68
C THR A 551 -16.11 -5.33 4.05
N ARG A 552 -17.22 -5.26 3.33
CA ARG A 552 -17.80 -6.38 2.61
C ARG A 552 -17.08 -6.64 1.28
N GLN A 553 -16.69 -7.90 0.99
CA GLN A 553 -15.96 -8.29 -0.25
C GLN A 553 -16.76 -8.09 -1.56
N ASP A 554 -18.08 -7.87 -1.50
CA ASP A 554 -18.97 -7.70 -2.66
C ASP A 554 -18.91 -6.33 -3.35
N ASP A 555 -18.22 -5.38 -2.73
CA ASP A 555 -18.06 -4.01 -3.22
C ASP A 555 -16.55 -3.66 -3.16
N PRO A 556 -15.75 -4.16 -4.12
CA PRO A 556 -14.32 -3.90 -4.15
C PRO A 556 -14.00 -2.41 -4.34
N ASP A 557 -14.89 -1.64 -4.96
CA ASP A 557 -14.76 -0.18 -5.07
C ASP A 557 -14.85 0.49 -3.69
N TRP A 558 -15.79 0.04 -2.85
CA TRP A 558 -15.90 0.47 -1.45
C TRP A 558 -14.72 -0.01 -0.59
N SER A 559 -14.31 -1.27 -0.70
CA SER A 559 -13.15 -1.80 0.03
C SER A 559 -11.86 -1.04 -0.31
N GLY A 560 -11.63 -0.79 -1.61
CA GLY A 560 -10.52 0.05 -2.07
C GLY A 560 -10.63 1.48 -1.55
N PHE A 561 -11.80 2.10 -1.62
CA PHE A 561 -12.02 3.44 -1.04
C PHE A 561 -11.67 3.50 0.45
N VAL A 562 -12.15 2.55 1.25
CA VAL A 562 -11.85 2.45 2.68
C VAL A 562 -10.35 2.26 2.94
N TYR A 563 -9.69 1.40 2.17
CA TYR A 563 -8.24 1.19 2.23
C TYR A 563 -7.44 2.48 1.96
N TRP A 564 -7.80 3.21 0.91
CA TRP A 564 -7.07 4.41 0.49
C TRP A 564 -7.34 5.63 1.38
N ILE A 565 -8.54 5.76 1.96
CA ILE A 565 -8.81 6.78 2.98
C ILE A 565 -7.89 6.56 4.20
N VAL A 566 -7.76 5.32 4.67
CA VAL A 566 -6.83 4.99 5.76
C VAL A 566 -5.39 5.29 5.35
N THR A 567 -4.95 4.85 4.17
CA THR A 567 -3.57 5.09 3.68
C THR A 567 -3.26 6.59 3.53
N SER A 568 -4.25 7.42 3.24
CA SER A 568 -4.08 8.87 3.10
C SER A 568 -3.65 9.57 4.39
N THR A 569 -4.06 9.08 5.57
CA THR A 569 -3.67 9.68 6.87
C THR A 569 -2.19 9.43 7.19
N PHE A 570 -1.65 8.27 6.78
CA PHE A 570 -0.23 7.94 6.87
C PHE A 570 0.60 8.73 5.86
N TYR A 571 0.12 8.87 4.62
CA TYR A 571 0.77 9.72 3.61
C TYR A 571 0.89 11.17 4.09
N ALA A 572 -0.19 11.71 4.69
CA ALA A 572 -0.22 13.05 5.25
C ALA A 572 0.88 13.23 6.31
N GLU A 573 0.95 12.33 7.30
CA GLU A 573 2.00 12.36 8.32
C GLU A 573 3.42 12.25 7.71
N GLU A 574 3.64 11.34 6.76
CA GLU A 574 4.95 11.13 6.10
C GLU A 574 5.48 12.41 5.44
N HIS A 575 4.58 13.27 4.95
CA HIS A 575 4.91 14.51 4.26
C HIS A 575 4.80 15.75 5.17
N GLY A 576 4.58 15.58 6.48
CA GLY A 576 4.39 16.69 7.43
C GLY A 576 3.12 17.51 7.15
N ILE A 577 2.10 16.86 6.58
CA ILE A 577 0.79 17.43 6.28
C ILE A 577 -0.19 17.00 7.37
N GLY A 578 -0.91 17.96 7.94
CA GLY A 578 -1.93 17.77 8.96
C GLY A 578 -3.06 18.79 8.80
N HIS A 579 -3.87 18.98 9.85
CA HIS A 579 -5.09 19.80 9.77
C HIS A 579 -4.80 21.27 9.34
N GLN A 580 -3.63 21.82 9.69
CA GLN A 580 -3.30 23.23 9.42
C GLN A 580 -2.82 23.51 7.98
N ASN A 581 -2.31 22.50 7.28
CA ASN A 581 -1.70 22.63 5.95
C ASN A 581 -2.24 21.57 4.96
N SER A 582 -3.42 21.01 5.22
CA SER A 582 -4.10 20.00 4.40
C SER A 582 -4.23 20.36 2.92
N SER A 583 -4.19 21.64 2.55
CA SER A 583 -4.09 22.11 1.15
C SER A 583 -2.84 21.65 0.40
N LEU A 584 -1.83 21.13 1.11
CA LEU A 584 -0.68 20.44 0.54
C LEU A 584 -1.00 19.01 0.10
N MET A 585 -2.14 18.44 0.54
CA MET A 585 -2.60 17.15 0.04
C MET A 585 -2.88 17.26 -1.47
N PRO A 586 -2.27 16.40 -2.28
CA PRO A 586 -2.42 16.39 -3.74
C PRO A 586 -3.84 16.01 -4.21
N GLU A 587 -4.14 16.34 -5.47
CA GLU A 587 -5.41 16.03 -6.10
C GLU A 587 -5.47 14.59 -6.65
N VAL A 588 -6.61 13.91 -6.48
CA VAL A 588 -6.76 12.47 -6.76
C VAL A 588 -7.97 12.18 -7.65
N PHE A 589 -7.70 11.81 -8.91
CA PHE A 589 -8.72 11.74 -9.95
C PHE A 589 -9.34 10.35 -10.18
N VAL A 590 -8.88 9.31 -9.48
CA VAL A 590 -9.32 7.92 -9.74
C VAL A 590 -10.81 7.69 -9.46
N TYR A 591 -11.37 8.35 -8.45
CA TYR A 591 -12.82 8.38 -8.17
C TYR A 591 -13.58 9.47 -8.97
N GLY A 592 -12.96 10.00 -10.01
CA GLY A 592 -13.50 11.04 -10.87
C GLY A 592 -13.36 12.48 -10.32
N PRO A 593 -13.63 13.50 -11.15
CA PRO A 593 -13.27 14.90 -10.87
C PRO A 593 -14.04 15.53 -9.70
N ARG A 594 -15.14 14.91 -9.23
CA ARG A 594 -15.91 15.38 -8.06
C ARG A 594 -15.22 15.05 -6.74
N MET A 595 -14.42 13.99 -6.69
CA MET A 595 -13.68 13.54 -5.51
C MET A 595 -12.19 13.97 -5.56
N LYS A 596 -11.81 14.88 -6.46
CA LYS A 596 -10.40 15.28 -6.65
C LYS A 596 -9.71 15.88 -5.43
N HIS A 597 -10.46 16.23 -4.39
CA HIS A 597 -9.95 16.78 -3.14
C HIS A 597 -10.17 15.86 -1.93
N VAL A 598 -10.60 14.61 -2.14
CA VAL A 598 -11.00 13.67 -1.08
C VAL A 598 -9.99 13.62 0.07
N PHE A 599 -8.69 13.44 -0.21
CA PHE A 599 -7.67 13.37 0.85
C PHE A 599 -7.35 14.72 1.50
N ARG A 600 -7.45 15.84 0.78
CA ARG A 600 -7.38 17.19 1.40
C ARG A 600 -8.49 17.35 2.42
N ASP A 601 -9.70 16.96 2.06
CA ASP A 601 -10.89 17.14 2.88
C ASP A 601 -10.85 16.21 4.11
N VAL A 602 -10.40 14.96 3.94
CA VAL A 602 -10.08 14.03 5.05
C VAL A 602 -9.05 14.61 6.01
N THR A 603 -7.86 15.01 5.52
CA THR A 603 -6.81 15.55 6.38
C THR A 603 -7.21 16.90 7.00
N LEU A 604 -8.08 17.68 6.36
CA LEU A 604 -8.65 18.89 6.95
C LEU A 604 -9.60 18.59 8.10
N ALA A 605 -10.37 17.50 8.04
CA ALA A 605 -11.36 17.16 9.06
C ALA A 605 -10.76 16.41 10.26
N VAL A 606 -9.95 15.38 10.01
CA VAL A 606 -9.46 14.46 11.08
C VAL A 606 -7.96 14.60 11.37
N GLY A 607 -7.22 15.23 10.45
CA GLY A 607 -5.76 15.34 10.53
C GLY A 607 -5.00 14.17 9.91
N SER A 608 -3.71 14.15 10.18
CA SER A 608 -2.76 13.07 9.89
C SER A 608 -2.88 11.89 10.84
N TYR A 609 -2.25 10.76 10.52
CA TYR A 609 -2.23 9.60 11.42
C TYR A 609 -1.65 9.95 12.80
N ALA A 610 -0.56 10.72 12.86
CA ALA A 610 -0.02 11.27 14.11
C ALA A 610 -1.05 12.07 14.90
N GLU A 611 -1.75 13.03 14.29
CA GLU A 611 -2.74 13.86 14.98
C GLU A 611 -3.94 13.04 15.50
N ILE A 612 -4.36 12.01 14.76
CA ILE A 612 -5.40 11.07 15.19
C ILE A 612 -4.91 10.23 16.38
N TYR A 613 -3.68 9.72 16.33
CA TYR A 613 -3.11 8.89 17.40
C TYR A 613 -2.85 9.71 18.67
N GLU A 614 -2.23 10.89 18.55
CA GLU A 614 -1.92 11.81 19.66
C GLU A 614 -3.17 12.21 20.44
N ARG A 615 -4.22 12.64 19.70
CA ARG A 615 -5.48 13.12 20.28
C ARG A 615 -6.25 12.04 21.04
N ASN A 616 -6.23 10.80 20.56
CA ASN A 616 -7.16 9.76 21.01
C ASN A 616 -6.50 8.66 21.85
N VAL A 617 -5.30 8.21 21.48
CA VAL A 617 -4.71 6.94 21.97
C VAL A 617 -3.43 7.16 22.80
N GLU A 618 -2.59 8.11 22.43
CA GLU A 618 -1.25 8.36 23.01
C GLU A 618 -1.25 8.49 24.55
N ALA A 619 -2.25 9.18 25.12
CA ALA A 619 -2.37 9.37 26.56
C ALA A 619 -2.62 8.06 27.35
N LEU A 620 -3.08 7.01 26.67
CA LEU A 620 -3.35 5.67 27.24
C LEU A 620 -2.29 4.65 26.80
N ILE A 621 -1.86 4.73 25.53
CA ILE A 621 -0.99 3.79 24.85
C ILE A 621 0.05 4.61 24.06
N PRO A 622 1.19 4.97 24.67
CA PRO A 622 2.21 5.79 24.03
C PRO A 622 2.66 5.21 22.69
N ARG A 623 2.83 6.08 21.69
CA ARG A 623 3.08 5.67 20.30
C ARG A 623 4.48 5.09 20.18
N SER A 624 4.59 3.83 19.76
CA SER A 624 5.87 3.13 19.61
C SER A 624 5.80 1.96 18.64
N GLY A 625 6.96 1.49 18.19
CA GLY A 625 7.10 0.29 17.36
C GLY A 625 6.21 0.34 16.12
N ARG A 626 5.40 -0.70 15.91
CA ARG A 626 4.53 -0.83 14.72
C ARG A 626 3.57 0.35 14.49
N ASN A 627 3.25 1.16 15.51
CA ASN A 627 2.35 2.33 15.40
C ASN A 627 3.02 3.63 14.90
N LEU A 628 4.32 3.60 14.55
CA LEU A 628 5.06 4.73 13.98
C LEU A 628 5.09 4.67 12.43
N LEU A 629 5.71 5.64 11.76
CA LEU A 629 5.94 5.66 10.30
C LEU A 629 7.36 5.26 9.93
N ASN A 630 7.53 4.37 8.95
CA ASN A 630 8.85 3.88 8.56
C ASN A 630 9.80 4.99 8.04
N THR A 631 10.67 5.47 8.93
CA THR A 631 11.78 6.39 8.67
C THR A 631 13.14 5.70 8.58
N GLN A 632 13.20 4.37 8.71
CA GLN A 632 14.39 3.54 8.95
C GLN A 632 15.16 3.89 10.26
N PRO A 633 15.89 2.93 10.88
CA PRO A 633 15.95 1.49 10.56
C PRO A 633 14.79 0.67 11.15
N GLU A 634 13.93 1.28 11.97
CA GLU A 634 12.79 0.61 12.57
C GLU A 634 11.64 0.43 11.57
N SER A 635 11.01 -0.74 11.57
CA SER A 635 10.00 -1.12 10.58
C SER A 635 8.59 -1.11 11.15
N GLN A 636 7.73 -0.40 10.43
CA GLN A 636 6.63 0.40 10.95
C GLN A 636 5.59 0.58 9.81
N HIS A 637 4.52 1.37 9.95
CA HIS A 637 3.53 1.51 8.85
C HIS A 637 4.23 1.98 7.55
N TYR A 638 3.93 1.30 6.44
CA TYR A 638 4.49 1.60 5.12
C TYR A 638 3.41 2.22 4.23
N VAL A 639 3.60 3.48 3.86
CA VAL A 639 2.72 4.18 2.92
C VAL A 639 2.86 3.53 1.55
N VAL A 640 1.74 3.04 1.00
CA VAL A 640 1.71 2.51 -0.36
C VAL A 640 1.88 3.69 -1.34
N PRO A 641 2.92 3.67 -2.18
CA PRO A 641 3.24 4.75 -3.12
C PRO A 641 2.29 4.72 -4.33
N GLY A 642 2.24 5.82 -5.09
CA GLY A 642 1.35 5.90 -6.26
C GLY A 642 -0.10 6.19 -5.91
N LEU A 643 -0.30 7.09 -4.94
CA LEU A 643 -1.54 7.86 -4.80
C LEU A 643 -1.74 8.88 -5.98
N PHE A 644 -0.72 9.05 -6.86
CA PHE A 644 -0.63 10.03 -7.96
C PHE A 644 0.13 9.50 -9.18
#